data_AF-A0AA96EQV7-F1
#
_entry.id   AF-A0AA96EQV7-F1
#
_cell.length_a   1.000
_cell.length_b   1.000
_cell.length_c   1.000
_cell.angle_alpha   90.00
_cell.angle_beta   90.00
_cell.angle_gamma   90.00
#
_symmetry.space_group_name_H-M   'P 1'
#
loop_
_entity.id
_entity.type
_entity.pdbx_description
1 polymer ?
#
loop_
_entity_poly.entity_id
_entity_poly.type
_entity_poly.pdbx_seq_one_letter_code
_entity_poly.pdbx_strand_id
1 'polypeptide(L)'
;MPAPAAQTVASDSAAIAVLRAFRIERPSQIPLLLPVGYDDFVAPCREIESLAHGVPTAVEVHAVESPTRCTGGIDRVRFKIEDATGSRYTVTLYGDDPELGKGIADGVELLMLVVAKPWQGGLHLTCKEIVDTGWKGRARPTYPGRKGGDTRERVRAVVAGYLRSNVSRATRHVTSQLEAIAPVADLLTSVGCPDWTIEALIWETHRPSSAAMGEHARRAYMELAALAAIHRKHSGHQPRRATAHSVRTLGRRVAQLPHPLTNDQRAAVKGIAAKLAEPVAMRAILAADVGTGKSWVALVLAAALADVGARTIIMAPTYPLAVQLAEEFARLYGDITSCLVAENHDDTHAAMAMVVVGTSAVLTRDLGRFDLVVVDEQQRWSRSQREHYVSGDTHLLEMSATCIPRTQALIQFGKVAVFPMRETHAPKTIHTYLWEGDGAEMFRHVRGAIEAGRPVMVIYPKRESADDEGHQGGRRGRGKKKPQAGGIDDRHSIEQALPRWEAKYPGRVRAMTGDDDNDVKAAAIDDIREGRAQILLTTTVVEVGISVANLFDIVVVHPDRYGVTTLHQLRGRVARNGGVGHCHLWCPGPISAKTRDRLDAVLSTTDGFKLAEMDLQQRGTGDLGSESSTQSGADQTMLFGVPLTVELIESVMPHWDYFSGRSSGRPTG
;
A
#
# COMPACT_ATOMS: atom_id res chain seq x y z
N MET A 1 -45.66 26.87 11.17
CA MET A 1 -44.68 27.37 10.18
C MET A 1 -44.84 26.58 8.90
N PRO A 2 -44.81 27.21 7.72
CA PRO A 2 -45.13 26.53 6.47
C PRO A 2 -44.13 25.40 6.23
N ALA A 3 -44.65 24.25 5.82
CA ALA A 3 -43.85 23.07 5.49
C ALA A 3 -42.79 23.45 4.43
N PRO A 4 -41.56 22.91 4.52
CA PRO A 4 -40.61 23.05 3.43
C PRO A 4 -41.28 22.49 2.17
N ALA A 5 -41.20 23.25 1.07
CA ALA A 5 -41.74 22.86 -0.23
C ALA A 5 -41.38 21.38 -0.48
N ALA A 6 -42.40 20.57 -0.78
CA ALA A 6 -42.26 19.16 -1.03
C ALA A 6 -41.25 18.95 -2.18
N GLN A 7 -39.98 18.75 -1.84
CA GLN A 7 -39.00 18.20 -2.74
C GLN A 7 -39.53 16.83 -3.11
N THR A 8 -39.90 16.67 -4.37
CA THR A 8 -40.29 15.41 -5.00
C THR A 8 -39.34 14.33 -4.51
N VAL A 9 -39.85 13.39 -3.70
CA VAL A 9 -39.07 12.25 -3.22
C VAL A 9 -38.64 11.51 -4.47
N ALA A 10 -37.40 11.71 -4.89
CA ALA A 10 -36.80 10.98 -5.99
C ALA A 10 -37.03 9.49 -5.70
N SER A 11 -37.53 8.72 -6.67
CA SER A 11 -37.74 7.30 -6.49
C SER A 11 -36.47 6.62 -5.99
N ASP A 12 -36.59 5.53 -5.22
CA ASP A 12 -35.44 4.78 -4.68
C ASP A 12 -34.38 4.50 -5.78
N SER A 13 -34.84 4.17 -6.99
CA SER A 13 -33.98 3.96 -8.17
C SER A 13 -33.17 5.20 -8.58
N ALA A 14 -33.75 6.40 -8.50
CA ALA A 14 -33.07 7.66 -8.82
C ALA A 14 -32.07 8.06 -7.73
N ALA A 15 -32.41 7.84 -6.45
CA ALA A 15 -31.50 8.05 -5.33
C ALA A 15 -30.28 7.11 -5.40
N ILE A 16 -30.52 5.83 -5.68
CA ILE A 16 -29.45 4.83 -5.87
C ILE A 16 -28.59 5.17 -7.09
N ALA A 17 -29.17 5.67 -8.18
CA ALA A 17 -28.39 6.06 -9.36
C ALA A 17 -27.33 7.13 -9.04
N VAL A 18 -27.67 8.12 -8.20
CA VAL A 18 -26.74 9.15 -7.73
C VAL A 18 -25.60 8.57 -6.90
N LEU A 19 -25.90 7.53 -6.12
CA LEU A 19 -24.95 6.96 -5.15
C LEU A 19 -24.27 5.66 -5.63
N ARG A 20 -24.61 5.16 -6.82
CA ARG A 20 -24.07 3.93 -7.40
C ARG A 20 -22.54 4.02 -7.58
N ALA A 21 -22.04 5.22 -7.87
CA ALA A 21 -20.59 5.46 -7.96
C ALA A 21 -19.84 5.18 -6.64
N PHE A 22 -20.54 5.26 -5.51
CA PHE A 22 -20.02 4.91 -4.18
C PHE A 22 -20.32 3.47 -3.77
N ARG A 23 -20.81 2.63 -4.71
CA ARG A 23 -21.19 1.22 -4.49
C ARG A 23 -22.35 1.05 -3.49
N ILE A 24 -23.21 2.06 -3.40
CA ILE A 24 -24.46 1.98 -2.64
C ILE A 24 -25.52 1.37 -3.55
N GLU A 25 -26.09 0.25 -3.10
CA GLU A 25 -27.06 -0.55 -3.86
C GLU A 25 -28.46 -0.48 -3.27
N ARG A 26 -28.59 -0.12 -1.99
CA ARG A 26 -29.87 -0.10 -1.27
C ARG A 26 -30.02 1.18 -0.43
N PRO A 27 -31.24 1.70 -0.25
CA PRO A 27 -31.46 2.91 0.56
C PRO A 27 -30.97 2.77 2.01
N SER A 28 -30.99 1.57 2.56
CA SER A 28 -30.49 1.28 3.92
C SER A 28 -29.00 1.51 4.11
N GLN A 29 -28.21 1.57 3.03
CA GLN A 29 -26.77 1.82 3.05
C GLN A 29 -26.44 3.32 2.96
N ILE A 30 -27.40 4.17 2.63
CA ILE A 30 -27.17 5.62 2.46
C ILE A 30 -26.58 6.27 3.73
N PRO A 31 -27.04 5.95 4.96
CA PRO A 31 -26.43 6.45 6.20
C PRO A 31 -25.02 5.91 6.48
N LEU A 32 -24.46 5.06 5.62
CA LEU A 32 -23.10 4.53 5.76
C LEU A 32 -22.11 5.28 4.84
N LEU A 33 -22.58 6.25 4.04
CA LEU A 33 -21.75 7.12 3.20
C LEU A 33 -21.18 8.27 4.01
N LEU A 34 -19.89 8.24 4.35
CA LEU A 34 -19.32 9.31 5.16
C LEU A 34 -19.15 10.63 4.38
N PRO A 35 -19.37 11.79 5.03
CA PRO A 35 -18.88 13.06 4.52
C PRO A 35 -17.34 13.09 4.53
N VAL A 36 -16.75 13.98 3.73
CA VAL A 36 -15.30 14.25 3.68
C VAL A 36 -14.88 15.46 4.53
N GLY A 37 -15.86 16.18 5.10
CA GLY A 37 -15.62 17.33 5.97
C GLY A 37 -16.92 18.09 6.25
N TYR A 38 -16.81 19.22 6.94
CA TYR A 38 -17.94 20.04 7.35
C TYR A 38 -17.65 21.52 7.17
N ASP A 39 -18.61 22.25 6.60
CA ASP A 39 -18.60 23.71 6.61
C ASP A 39 -19.30 24.19 7.88
N ASP A 40 -18.71 25.16 8.58
CA ASP A 40 -19.29 25.73 9.78
C ASP A 40 -20.12 26.99 9.45
N PHE A 41 -21.44 26.90 9.60
CA PHE A 41 -22.35 28.05 9.54
C PHE A 41 -23.11 28.25 10.85
N VAL A 42 -22.63 27.68 11.97
CA VAL A 42 -23.29 27.83 13.28
C VAL A 42 -23.23 29.27 13.76
N ALA A 43 -22.08 29.92 13.59
CA ALA A 43 -21.86 31.33 13.91
C ALA A 43 -21.06 32.01 12.77
N PRO A 44 -21.73 32.40 11.66
CA PRO A 44 -21.04 33.06 10.56
C PRO A 44 -20.44 34.40 11.03
N CYS A 45 -19.27 34.72 10.51
CA CYS A 45 -18.58 35.97 10.83
C CYS A 45 -19.36 37.17 10.27
N ARG A 46 -19.51 38.22 11.09
CA ARG A 46 -20.23 39.45 10.73
C ARG A 46 -19.31 40.66 10.59
N GLU A 47 -18.04 40.50 10.93
CA GLU A 47 -17.01 41.55 10.91
C GLU A 47 -15.86 41.10 10.01
N ILE A 48 -15.81 41.61 8.79
CA ILE A 48 -14.93 41.08 7.74
C ILE A 48 -13.44 41.34 8.04
N GLU A 49 -13.13 42.40 8.76
CA GLU A 49 -11.74 42.75 9.10
C GLU A 49 -11.07 41.71 10.02
N SER A 50 -11.87 40.93 10.75
CA SER A 50 -11.39 39.86 11.65
C SER A 50 -11.02 38.55 10.94
N LEU A 51 -11.25 38.45 9.62
CA LEU A 51 -11.07 37.21 8.87
C LEU A 51 -9.59 36.83 8.72
N ALA A 52 -9.29 35.56 9.07
CA ALA A 52 -7.99 34.97 8.78
C ALA A 52 -7.72 34.88 7.27
N HIS A 53 -6.55 35.34 6.83
CA HIS A 53 -6.20 35.35 5.41
C HIS A 53 -6.01 33.93 4.86
N GLY A 54 -6.55 33.67 3.67
CA GLY A 54 -6.40 32.40 2.96
C GLY A 54 -7.30 31.25 3.44
N VAL A 55 -8.03 31.42 4.55
CA VAL A 55 -8.93 30.40 5.10
C VAL A 55 -10.36 30.64 4.61
N PRO A 56 -11.03 29.64 4.01
CA PRO A 56 -12.46 29.73 3.71
C PRO A 56 -13.28 29.94 5.00
N THR A 57 -14.00 31.04 5.08
CA THR A 57 -14.78 31.42 6.27
C THR A 57 -16.19 31.81 5.87
N ALA A 58 -17.17 31.36 6.65
CA ALA A 58 -18.56 31.75 6.47
C ALA A 58 -18.79 33.19 6.95
N VAL A 59 -19.45 34.00 6.13
CA VAL A 59 -19.80 35.39 6.47
C VAL A 59 -21.29 35.66 6.24
N GLU A 60 -21.86 36.49 7.11
CA GLU A 60 -23.23 36.99 7.04
C GLU A 60 -23.19 38.51 6.79
N VAL A 61 -23.66 38.94 5.62
CA VAL A 61 -23.48 40.32 5.11
C VAL A 61 -24.67 40.75 4.25
N HIS A 62 -24.81 42.06 3.98
CA HIS A 62 -25.82 42.58 3.05
C HIS A 62 -25.18 42.96 1.71
N ALA A 63 -25.85 42.67 0.60
CA ALA A 63 -25.46 43.22 -0.70
C ALA A 63 -25.87 44.69 -0.79
N VAL A 64 -24.99 45.52 -1.36
CA VAL A 64 -25.20 46.99 -1.48
C VAL A 64 -25.39 47.42 -2.94
N GLU A 65 -24.86 46.64 -3.87
CA GLU A 65 -24.88 46.98 -5.29
C GLU A 65 -25.17 45.74 -6.14
N SER A 66 -25.90 45.94 -7.23
CA SER A 66 -26.17 44.89 -8.21
C SER A 66 -24.87 44.35 -8.81
N PRO A 67 -24.78 43.02 -9.03
CA PRO A 67 -23.59 42.39 -9.57
C PRO A 67 -23.24 42.89 -10.97
N THR A 68 -21.96 43.21 -11.17
CA THR A 68 -21.39 43.55 -12.48
C THR A 68 -20.60 42.35 -13.01
N ARG A 69 -20.98 41.84 -14.18
CA ARG A 69 -20.26 40.76 -14.87
C ARG A 69 -19.06 41.32 -15.65
N CYS A 70 -17.92 40.66 -15.54
CA CYS A 70 -16.67 41.04 -16.18
C CYS A 70 -16.16 39.88 -17.05
N THR A 71 -16.08 40.07 -18.37
CA THR A 71 -15.71 39.05 -19.36
C THR A 71 -14.30 39.26 -19.98
N GLY A 72 -13.52 40.20 -19.44
CA GLY A 72 -12.12 40.43 -19.84
C GLY A 72 -11.14 39.54 -19.06
N GLY A 73 -11.04 38.27 -19.43
CA GLY A 73 -10.17 37.25 -18.79
C GLY A 73 -10.97 36.05 -18.29
N ILE A 74 -10.72 35.59 -17.06
CA ILE A 74 -11.58 34.59 -16.40
C ILE A 74 -12.92 35.25 -16.07
N ASP A 75 -14.01 34.66 -16.58
CA ASP A 75 -15.38 35.10 -16.32
C ASP A 75 -15.65 35.19 -14.80
N ARG A 76 -16.16 36.35 -14.39
CA ARG A 76 -16.39 36.66 -12.97
C ARG A 76 -17.49 37.69 -12.79
N VAL A 77 -18.11 37.64 -11.63
CA VAL A 77 -19.11 38.59 -11.14
C VAL A 77 -18.53 39.32 -9.93
N ARG A 78 -18.61 40.66 -9.95
CA ARG A 78 -18.20 41.52 -8.84
C ARG A 78 -19.39 42.27 -8.28
N PHE A 79 -19.49 42.33 -6.97
CA PHE A 79 -20.51 43.10 -6.26
C PHE A 79 -19.93 43.61 -4.94
N LYS A 80 -20.61 44.59 -4.34
CA LYS A 80 -20.24 45.13 -3.03
C LYS A 80 -21.15 44.58 -1.95
N ILE A 81 -20.55 44.33 -0.80
CA ILE A 81 -21.24 43.92 0.41
C ILE A 81 -20.93 44.90 1.54
N GLU A 82 -21.83 44.96 2.52
CA GLU A 82 -21.67 45.68 3.77
C GLU A 82 -21.78 44.69 4.94
N ASP A 83 -20.83 44.76 5.85
CA ASP A 83 -20.81 43.92 7.05
C ASP A 83 -21.58 44.57 8.21
N ALA A 84 -21.62 43.93 9.38
CA ALA A 84 -22.38 44.45 10.52
C ALA A 84 -21.81 45.75 11.12
N THR A 85 -20.56 46.12 10.78
CA THR A 85 -19.92 47.37 11.20
C THR A 85 -20.26 48.54 10.27
N GLY A 86 -20.92 48.27 9.14
CA GLY A 86 -21.14 49.25 8.07
C GLY A 86 -19.96 49.37 7.10
N SER A 87 -18.95 48.50 7.22
CA SER A 87 -17.78 48.50 6.35
C SER A 87 -18.08 47.82 5.02
N ARG A 88 -17.62 48.42 3.91
CA ARG A 88 -17.94 47.96 2.55
C ARG A 88 -16.76 47.25 1.90
N TYR A 89 -17.04 46.09 1.32
CA TYR A 89 -16.03 45.25 0.69
C TYR A 89 -16.44 44.86 -0.73
N THR A 90 -15.44 44.71 -1.60
CA THR A 90 -15.66 44.16 -2.94
C THR A 90 -15.44 42.66 -2.93
N VAL A 91 -16.44 41.93 -3.40
CA VAL A 91 -16.43 40.47 -3.50
C VAL A 91 -16.35 40.06 -4.96
N THR A 92 -15.49 39.09 -5.26
CA THR A 92 -15.40 38.46 -6.59
C THR A 92 -15.88 37.02 -6.52
N LEU A 93 -16.84 36.67 -7.37
CA LEU A 93 -17.30 35.31 -7.62
C LEU A 93 -16.84 34.90 -9.02
N TYR A 94 -16.07 33.82 -9.14
CA TYR A 94 -15.54 33.34 -10.42
C TYR A 94 -16.46 32.28 -11.01
N GLY A 95 -16.70 32.32 -12.33
CA GLY A 95 -17.56 31.37 -13.03
C GLY A 95 -18.16 31.97 -14.30
N ASP A 96 -18.46 31.10 -15.27
CA ASP A 96 -19.01 31.42 -16.59
C ASP A 96 -20.53 31.20 -16.69
N ASP A 97 -21.17 30.71 -15.63
CA ASP A 97 -22.61 30.46 -15.57
C ASP A 97 -23.44 31.76 -15.79
N PRO A 98 -24.40 31.80 -16.74
CA PRO A 98 -25.35 32.90 -16.94
C PRO A 98 -26.14 33.30 -15.69
N GLU A 99 -26.41 32.36 -14.79
CA GLU A 99 -27.20 32.58 -13.56
C GLU A 99 -26.33 33.05 -12.37
N LEU A 100 -25.00 33.15 -12.55
CA LEU A 100 -24.07 33.56 -11.52
C LEU A 100 -24.39 35.00 -11.04
N GLY A 101 -24.67 35.15 -9.75
CA GLY A 101 -25.06 36.43 -9.15
C GLY A 101 -26.56 36.77 -9.25
N LYS A 102 -27.38 35.91 -9.84
CA LYS A 102 -28.84 36.06 -9.81
C LYS A 102 -29.37 35.98 -8.37
N GLY A 103 -30.26 36.90 -8.02
CA GLY A 103 -30.78 37.03 -6.65
C GLY A 103 -29.96 37.93 -5.72
N ILE A 104 -28.78 38.41 -6.15
CA ILE A 104 -28.04 39.46 -5.45
C ILE A 104 -28.64 40.81 -5.85
N ALA A 105 -29.35 41.44 -4.91
CA ALA A 105 -29.88 42.78 -5.05
C ALA A 105 -29.53 43.60 -3.81
N ASP A 106 -29.59 44.93 -3.95
CA ASP A 106 -29.37 45.85 -2.83
C ASP A 106 -30.30 45.52 -1.64
N GLY A 107 -29.73 45.46 -0.44
CA GLY A 107 -30.41 45.12 0.81
C GLY A 107 -30.64 43.62 1.06
N VAL A 108 -30.26 42.72 0.15
CA VAL A 108 -30.44 41.27 0.36
C VAL A 108 -29.38 40.74 1.33
N GLU A 109 -29.83 40.03 2.37
CA GLU A 109 -28.96 39.29 3.30
C GLU A 109 -28.35 38.07 2.58
N LEU A 110 -27.04 37.96 2.62
CA LEU A 110 -26.27 36.89 2.00
C LEU A 110 -25.47 36.14 3.07
N LEU A 111 -25.60 34.81 3.04
CA LEU A 111 -24.66 33.90 3.69
C LEU A 111 -23.68 33.41 2.63
N MET A 112 -22.38 33.61 2.83
CA MET A 112 -21.37 33.26 1.83
C MET A 112 -20.18 32.57 2.45
N LEU A 113 -19.54 31.69 1.68
CA LEU A 113 -18.22 31.15 2.01
C LEU A 113 -17.16 31.97 1.25
N VAL A 114 -16.36 32.76 1.97
CA VAL A 114 -15.38 33.67 1.38
C VAL A 114 -13.95 33.31 1.78
N VAL A 115 -13.00 33.64 0.92
CA VAL A 115 -11.57 33.63 1.24
C VAL A 115 -11.05 35.06 1.17
N ALA A 116 -10.57 35.56 2.30
CA ALA A 116 -9.96 36.87 2.39
C ALA A 116 -8.50 36.83 1.97
N LYS A 117 -8.08 37.80 1.13
CA LYS A 117 -6.68 37.97 0.70
C LYS A 117 -6.28 39.45 0.75
N PRO A 118 -5.06 39.78 1.20
CA PRO A 118 -4.55 41.14 1.10
C PRO A 118 -4.32 41.53 -0.36
N TRP A 119 -4.79 42.71 -0.77
CA TRP A 119 -4.63 43.24 -2.12
C TRP A 119 -4.62 44.77 -2.13
N GLN A 120 -3.56 45.37 -2.69
CA GLN A 120 -3.41 46.83 -2.84
C GLN A 120 -3.73 47.66 -1.58
N GLY A 121 -3.29 47.19 -0.40
CA GLY A 121 -3.50 47.91 0.87
C GLY A 121 -4.89 47.74 1.48
N GLY A 122 -5.75 46.87 0.93
CA GLY A 122 -7.05 46.50 1.50
C GLY A 122 -7.32 44.99 1.45
N LEU A 123 -8.53 44.60 1.88
CA LEU A 123 -8.97 43.21 1.87
C LEU A 123 -9.77 42.90 0.61
N HIS A 124 -9.31 41.92 -0.17
CA HIS A 124 -10.07 41.38 -1.30
C HIS A 124 -10.73 40.07 -0.91
N LEU A 125 -12.04 39.97 -1.15
CA LEU A 125 -12.81 38.78 -0.84
C LEU A 125 -13.09 37.99 -2.11
N THR A 126 -12.66 36.73 -2.14
CA THR A 126 -13.09 35.77 -3.16
C THR A 126 -14.23 34.93 -2.59
N CYS A 127 -15.43 35.07 -3.16
CA CYS A 127 -16.56 34.20 -2.82
C CYS A 127 -16.37 32.84 -3.49
N LYS A 128 -16.42 31.78 -2.69
CA LYS A 128 -16.40 30.38 -3.16
C LYS A 128 -17.80 29.89 -3.47
N GLU A 129 -18.76 30.30 -2.66
CA GLU A 129 -20.15 29.86 -2.75
C GLU A 129 -21.06 30.87 -2.03
N ILE A 130 -22.22 31.16 -2.63
CA ILE A 130 -23.33 31.82 -1.94
C ILE A 130 -24.22 30.70 -1.41
N VAL A 131 -24.36 30.66 -0.08
CA VAL A 131 -24.98 29.56 0.65
C VAL A 131 -26.43 29.93 0.96
N ASP A 132 -27.34 28.96 0.84
CA ASP A 132 -28.73 29.13 1.26
C ASP A 132 -28.80 29.51 2.75
N THR A 133 -29.52 30.60 3.07
CA THR A 133 -29.65 31.14 4.43
C THR A 133 -30.33 30.16 5.40
N GLY A 134 -31.01 29.12 4.91
CA GLY A 134 -31.52 28.00 5.71
C GLY A 134 -30.42 27.16 6.39
N TRP A 135 -29.15 27.31 5.99
CA TRP A 135 -28.00 26.73 6.70
C TRP A 135 -27.49 27.58 7.86
N LYS A 136 -27.96 28.81 8.01
CA LYS A 136 -27.60 29.68 9.14
C LYS A 136 -27.89 28.98 10.48
N GLY A 137 -26.91 28.98 11.37
CA GLY A 137 -26.99 28.30 12.67
C GLY A 137 -26.75 26.78 12.60
N ARG A 138 -26.24 26.24 11.49
CA ARG A 138 -26.05 24.79 11.31
C ARG A 138 -24.70 24.47 10.69
N ALA A 139 -24.12 23.34 11.08
CA ALA A 139 -22.99 22.77 10.37
C ALA A 139 -23.48 21.98 9.14
N ARG A 140 -22.77 22.12 8.02
CA ARG A 140 -23.14 21.50 6.74
C ARG A 140 -22.15 20.40 6.36
N PRO A 141 -22.58 19.13 6.25
CA PRO A 141 -21.70 18.07 5.80
C PRO A 141 -21.36 18.22 4.32
N THR A 142 -20.09 18.00 4.01
CA THR A 142 -19.56 17.99 2.64
C THR A 142 -19.32 16.55 2.22
N TYR A 143 -20.01 16.10 1.18
CA TYR A 143 -19.87 14.75 0.64
C TYR A 143 -18.90 14.71 -0.55
N PRO A 144 -18.31 13.54 -0.87
CA PRO A 144 -17.51 13.40 -2.07
C PRO A 144 -18.34 13.65 -3.32
N GLY A 145 -17.77 14.35 -4.30
CA GLY A 145 -18.38 14.61 -5.62
C GLY A 145 -17.39 14.27 -6.73
N ARG A 146 -17.87 13.92 -7.92
CA ARG A 146 -17.03 13.47 -9.04
C ARG A 146 -17.06 14.47 -10.20
N LYS A 147 -15.90 14.75 -10.81
CA LYS A 147 -15.84 15.51 -12.07
C LYS A 147 -16.57 14.72 -13.18
N GLY A 148 -17.60 15.33 -13.78
CA GLY A 148 -18.45 14.68 -14.80
C GLY A 148 -19.50 13.71 -14.24
N GLY A 149 -19.70 13.67 -12.91
CA GLY A 149 -20.75 12.89 -12.25
C GLY A 149 -21.66 13.77 -11.38
N ASP A 150 -22.30 13.19 -10.37
CA ASP A 150 -23.20 13.93 -9.48
C ASP A 150 -22.48 14.97 -8.61
N THR A 151 -23.12 16.11 -8.43
CA THR A 151 -22.60 17.23 -7.63
C THR A 151 -22.69 16.91 -6.14
N ARG A 152 -21.81 17.53 -5.33
CA ARG A 152 -21.82 17.39 -3.86
C ARG A 152 -23.19 17.72 -3.26
N GLU A 153 -23.86 18.72 -3.84
CA GLU A 153 -25.20 19.14 -3.42
C GLU A 153 -26.23 18.02 -3.62
N ARG A 154 -26.18 17.37 -4.78
CA ARG A 154 -27.12 16.32 -5.16
C ARG A 154 -26.93 15.07 -4.29
N VAL A 155 -25.68 14.70 -4.01
CA VAL A 155 -25.34 13.63 -3.05
C VAL A 155 -25.86 13.99 -1.65
N ARG A 156 -25.62 15.21 -1.17
CA ARG A 156 -26.09 15.69 0.15
C ARG A 156 -27.61 15.62 0.25
N ALA A 157 -28.33 16.07 -0.77
CA ALA A 157 -29.80 16.06 -0.80
C ALA A 157 -30.36 14.63 -0.70
N VAL A 158 -29.76 13.68 -1.43
CA VAL A 158 -30.14 12.26 -1.33
C VAL A 158 -29.89 11.72 0.08
N VAL A 159 -28.70 11.96 0.65
CA VAL A 159 -28.40 11.51 2.03
C VAL A 159 -29.38 12.12 3.03
N ALA A 160 -29.62 13.43 2.98
CA ALA A 160 -30.51 14.13 3.89
C ALA A 160 -31.97 13.65 3.80
N GLY A 161 -32.44 13.29 2.60
CA GLY A 161 -33.80 12.78 2.36
C GLY A 161 -34.02 11.35 2.84
N TYR A 162 -32.99 10.51 2.78
CA TYR A 162 -33.09 9.08 3.11
C TYR A 162 -32.56 8.73 4.50
N LEU A 163 -31.85 9.64 5.17
CA LEU A 163 -31.25 9.40 6.49
C LEU A 163 -32.29 8.96 7.53
N ARG A 164 -33.35 9.74 7.73
CA ARG A 164 -34.35 9.49 8.79
C ARG A 164 -35.06 8.15 8.65
N SER A 165 -35.37 7.73 7.43
CA SER A 165 -36.07 6.47 7.17
C SER A 165 -35.16 5.24 7.23
N ASN A 166 -33.83 5.42 7.20
CA ASN A 166 -32.86 4.33 7.13
C ASN A 166 -31.89 4.25 8.31
N VAL A 167 -31.81 5.26 9.17
CA VAL A 167 -30.86 5.31 10.30
C VAL A 167 -30.98 4.11 11.22
N SER A 168 -32.19 3.64 11.55
CA SER A 168 -32.38 2.48 12.42
C SER A 168 -31.93 1.16 11.77
N ARG A 169 -31.97 1.06 10.43
CA ARG A 169 -31.45 -0.11 9.69
C ARG A 169 -29.92 -0.09 9.66
N ALA A 170 -29.33 1.08 9.38
CA ALA A 170 -27.89 1.28 9.43
C ALA A 170 -27.33 1.02 10.83
N THR A 171 -28.00 1.52 11.88
CA THR A 171 -27.66 1.31 13.28
C THR A 171 -27.59 -0.17 13.63
N ARG A 172 -28.62 -0.96 13.27
CA ARG A 172 -28.61 -2.42 13.50
C ARG A 172 -27.48 -3.12 12.76
N HIS A 173 -27.22 -2.73 11.51
CA HIS A 173 -26.13 -3.30 10.72
C HIS A 173 -24.77 -3.06 11.39
N VAL A 174 -24.47 -1.81 11.74
CA VAL A 174 -23.22 -1.42 12.40
C VAL A 174 -23.07 -2.10 13.76
N THR A 175 -24.13 -2.08 14.58
CA THR A 175 -24.16 -2.71 15.90
C THR A 175 -23.80 -4.20 15.80
N SER A 176 -24.40 -4.94 14.88
CA SER A 176 -24.12 -6.37 14.69
C SER A 176 -22.66 -6.69 14.34
N GLN A 177 -21.97 -5.77 13.66
CA GLN A 177 -20.56 -5.93 13.29
C GLN A 177 -19.63 -5.63 14.47
N LEU A 178 -20.03 -4.71 15.35
CA LEU A 178 -19.25 -4.26 16.50
C LEU A 178 -19.44 -5.17 17.73
N GLU A 179 -20.64 -5.67 17.98
CA GLU A 179 -20.93 -6.59 19.09
C GLU A 179 -20.14 -7.89 19.01
N ALA A 180 -19.69 -8.28 17.80
CA ALA A 180 -18.80 -9.41 17.61
C ALA A 180 -17.39 -9.20 18.21
N ILE A 181 -17.01 -7.94 18.46
CA ILE A 181 -15.71 -7.55 19.05
C ILE A 181 -15.84 -7.43 20.57
N ALA A 182 -16.74 -6.56 21.03
CA ALA A 182 -16.93 -6.18 22.41
C ALA A 182 -18.28 -5.47 22.57
N PRO A 183 -18.78 -5.24 23.81
CA PRO A 183 -19.96 -4.42 24.02
C PRO A 183 -19.81 -3.05 23.35
N VAL A 184 -20.84 -2.61 22.63
CA VAL A 184 -20.79 -1.37 21.83
C VAL A 184 -20.49 -0.15 22.68
N ALA A 185 -20.97 -0.11 23.93
CA ALA A 185 -20.65 0.97 24.88
C ALA A 185 -19.15 1.09 25.16
N ASP A 186 -18.44 -0.05 25.26
CA ASP A 186 -16.99 -0.05 25.50
C ASP A 186 -16.20 0.42 24.29
N LEU A 187 -16.63 0.01 23.10
CA LEU A 187 -16.05 0.43 21.83
C LEU A 187 -16.26 1.94 21.62
N LEU A 188 -17.47 2.45 21.85
CA LEU A 188 -17.78 3.86 21.78
C LEU A 188 -16.97 4.68 22.79
N THR A 189 -16.82 4.19 24.02
CA THR A 189 -15.93 4.80 25.01
C THR A 189 -14.49 4.86 24.52
N SER A 190 -13.99 3.80 23.87
CA SER A 190 -12.60 3.75 23.39
C SER A 190 -12.30 4.79 22.31
N VAL A 191 -13.29 5.16 21.49
CA VAL A 191 -13.15 6.17 20.42
C VAL A 191 -13.57 7.58 20.86
N GLY A 192 -13.74 7.80 22.17
CA GLY A 192 -14.10 9.12 22.72
C GLY A 192 -15.59 9.47 22.68
N CYS A 193 -16.48 8.47 22.68
CA CYS A 193 -17.94 8.63 22.64
C CYS A 193 -18.67 7.85 23.76
N PRO A 194 -18.29 7.97 25.06
CA PRO A 194 -18.75 7.08 26.15
C PRO A 194 -20.28 7.04 26.38
N ASP A 195 -20.99 8.13 26.10
CA ASP A 195 -22.45 8.24 26.34
C ASP A 195 -23.29 8.19 25.06
N TRP A 196 -22.66 7.82 23.94
CA TRP A 196 -23.32 7.84 22.65
C TRP A 196 -23.97 6.49 22.36
N THR A 197 -24.94 6.52 21.44
CA THR A 197 -25.41 5.33 20.73
C THR A 197 -24.86 5.35 19.31
N ILE A 198 -24.86 4.20 18.63
CA ILE A 198 -24.51 4.16 17.19
C ILE A 198 -25.46 5.03 16.36
N GLU A 199 -26.73 5.14 16.75
CA GLU A 199 -27.67 6.03 16.10
C GLU A 199 -27.28 7.51 16.29
N ALA A 200 -26.89 7.92 17.51
CA ALA A 200 -26.39 9.27 17.77
C ALA A 200 -25.11 9.58 16.98
N LEU A 201 -24.18 8.62 16.90
CA LEU A 201 -22.96 8.73 16.09
C LEU A 201 -23.28 8.97 14.61
N ILE A 202 -24.22 8.22 14.04
CA ILE A 202 -24.66 8.40 12.65
C ILE A 202 -25.32 9.78 12.47
N TRP A 203 -26.17 10.20 13.42
CA TRP A 203 -26.80 11.52 13.37
C TRP A 203 -25.79 12.66 13.42
N GLU A 204 -24.84 12.64 14.37
CA GLU A 204 -23.80 13.68 14.46
C GLU A 204 -22.88 13.66 13.23
N THR A 205 -22.68 12.52 12.59
CA THR A 205 -21.92 12.44 11.33
C THR A 205 -22.64 13.13 10.16
N HIS A 206 -23.97 13.05 10.07
CA HIS A 206 -24.70 13.57 8.90
C HIS A 206 -25.45 14.87 9.15
N ARG A 207 -25.77 15.19 10.41
CA ARG A 207 -26.43 16.40 10.87
C ARG A 207 -25.80 16.86 12.20
N PRO A 208 -24.52 17.24 12.17
CA PRO A 208 -23.81 17.61 13.38
C PRO A 208 -24.39 18.85 14.07
N SER A 209 -24.26 18.88 15.39
CA SER A 209 -24.52 20.09 16.19
C SER A 209 -23.52 21.22 15.88
N SER A 210 -22.29 20.88 15.51
CA SER A 210 -21.23 21.81 15.09
C SER A 210 -20.22 21.13 14.18
N ALA A 211 -19.44 21.88 13.40
CA ALA A 211 -18.44 21.30 12.50
C ALA A 211 -17.41 20.44 13.28
N ALA A 212 -17.00 20.89 14.47
CA ALA A 212 -16.13 20.15 15.37
C ALA A 212 -16.77 18.82 15.84
N MET A 213 -18.06 18.83 16.18
CA MET A 213 -18.75 17.61 16.60
C MET A 213 -18.91 16.61 15.44
N GLY A 214 -19.20 17.12 14.24
CA GLY A 214 -19.26 16.31 13.03
C GLY A 214 -17.92 15.64 12.72
N GLU A 215 -16.82 16.37 12.88
CA GLU A 215 -15.48 15.83 12.66
C GLU A 215 -15.12 14.77 13.71
N HIS A 216 -15.46 15.01 14.98
CA HIS A 216 -15.31 14.01 16.05
C HIS A 216 -16.12 12.73 15.77
N ALA A 217 -17.40 12.88 15.42
CA ALA A 217 -18.28 11.77 15.07
C ALA A 217 -17.76 10.98 13.86
N ARG A 218 -17.33 11.69 12.81
CA ARG A 218 -16.76 11.09 11.60
C ARG A 218 -15.51 10.26 11.92
N ARG A 219 -14.59 10.81 12.70
CA ARG A 219 -13.36 10.13 13.15
C ARG A 219 -13.68 8.87 13.96
N ALA A 220 -14.50 9.01 15.00
CA ALA A 220 -14.92 7.88 15.84
C ALA A 220 -15.59 6.77 15.02
N TYR A 221 -16.42 7.13 14.04
CA TYR A 221 -17.09 6.17 13.17
C TYR A 221 -16.11 5.44 12.24
N MET A 222 -15.12 6.14 11.69
CA MET A 222 -14.03 5.54 10.92
C MET A 222 -13.20 4.56 11.76
N GLU A 223 -12.86 4.93 13.00
CA GLU A 223 -12.11 4.07 13.92
C GLU A 223 -12.88 2.78 14.24
N LEU A 224 -14.18 2.88 14.52
CA LEU A 224 -15.05 1.70 14.72
C LEU A 224 -15.13 0.83 13.46
N ALA A 225 -15.21 1.42 12.27
CA ALA A 225 -15.20 0.70 11.00
C ALA A 225 -13.88 -0.03 10.76
N ALA A 226 -12.76 0.57 11.15
CA ALA A 226 -11.44 -0.06 11.10
C ALA A 226 -11.37 -1.26 12.06
N LEU A 227 -11.83 -1.12 13.31
CA LEU A 227 -11.92 -2.23 14.26
C LEU A 227 -12.78 -3.38 13.72
N ALA A 228 -13.95 -3.08 13.15
CA ALA A 228 -14.82 -4.07 12.51
C ALA A 228 -14.14 -4.78 11.32
N ALA A 229 -13.38 -4.05 10.51
CA ALA A 229 -12.64 -4.61 9.39
C ALA A 229 -11.52 -5.57 9.85
N ILE A 230 -10.75 -5.16 10.86
CA ILE A 230 -9.72 -5.99 11.50
C ILE A 230 -10.38 -7.25 12.07
N HIS A 231 -11.48 -7.10 12.81
CA HIS A 231 -12.21 -8.22 13.39
C HIS A 231 -12.71 -9.22 12.34
N ARG A 232 -13.38 -8.77 11.27
CA ARG A 232 -13.86 -9.68 10.21
C ARG A 232 -12.72 -10.48 9.59
N LYS A 233 -11.57 -9.85 9.32
CA LYS A 233 -10.39 -10.53 8.79
C LYS A 233 -9.78 -11.51 9.81
N HIS A 234 -9.88 -11.20 11.10
CA HIS A 234 -9.50 -12.09 12.20
C HIS A 234 -10.46 -13.27 12.40
N SER A 235 -11.77 -13.06 12.29
CA SER A 235 -12.83 -14.04 12.58
C SER A 235 -13.12 -14.98 11.41
N GLY A 236 -12.79 -14.59 10.18
CA GLY A 236 -12.87 -15.46 8.99
C GLY A 236 -11.92 -16.67 9.01
N HIS A 237 -10.91 -16.67 9.90
CA HIS A 237 -10.01 -17.80 10.12
C HIS A 237 -10.31 -18.45 11.47
N GLN A 238 -11.28 -19.36 11.49
CA GLN A 238 -11.47 -20.22 12.66
C GLN A 238 -10.21 -21.05 12.88
N PRO A 239 -9.61 -21.02 14.09
CA PRO A 239 -8.44 -21.83 14.41
C PRO A 239 -8.80 -23.30 14.23
N ARG A 240 -8.19 -23.95 13.24
CA ARG A 240 -8.38 -25.37 12.99
C ARG A 240 -7.39 -26.15 13.83
N ARG A 241 -7.83 -27.29 14.39
CA ARG A 241 -6.96 -28.15 15.20
C ARG A 241 -5.83 -28.70 14.33
N ALA A 242 -4.62 -28.66 14.87
CA ALA A 242 -3.43 -29.28 14.30
C ALA A 242 -2.72 -30.12 15.35
N THR A 243 -1.84 -31.00 14.91
CA THR A 243 -0.94 -31.75 15.80
C THR A 243 0.04 -30.78 16.45
N ALA A 244 0.17 -30.82 17.77
CA ALA A 244 1.15 -30.02 18.47
C ALA A 244 2.54 -30.67 18.38
N HIS A 245 3.51 -29.96 17.80
CA HIS A 245 4.88 -30.42 17.64
C HIS A 245 5.83 -29.76 18.64
N SER A 246 6.31 -30.53 19.63
CA SER A 246 7.33 -30.06 20.57
C SER A 246 8.74 -30.36 20.06
N VAL A 247 9.32 -29.40 19.34
CA VAL A 247 10.64 -29.54 18.70
C VAL A 247 11.80 -29.31 19.70
N ARG A 248 11.99 -30.23 20.65
CA ARG A 248 13.05 -30.13 21.68
C ARG A 248 14.47 -30.15 21.13
N THR A 249 14.66 -30.70 19.93
CA THR A 249 15.97 -30.78 19.24
C THR A 249 16.38 -29.49 18.56
N LEU A 250 15.56 -28.43 18.61
CA LEU A 250 15.80 -27.16 17.92
C LEU A 250 17.19 -26.57 18.24
N GLY A 251 17.59 -26.56 19.51
CA GLY A 251 18.91 -26.07 19.92
C GLY A 251 20.07 -26.88 19.33
N ARG A 252 19.91 -28.21 19.21
CA ARG A 252 20.88 -29.10 18.58
C ARG A 252 21.00 -28.82 17.08
N ARG A 253 19.87 -28.64 16.38
CA ARG A 253 19.85 -28.34 14.93
C ARG A 253 20.45 -26.97 14.63
N VAL A 254 20.14 -25.95 15.45
CA VAL A 254 20.76 -24.62 15.34
C VAL A 254 22.28 -24.67 15.49
N ALA A 255 22.82 -25.52 16.36
CA ALA A 255 24.26 -25.63 16.58
C ALA A 255 25.04 -26.22 15.38
N GLN A 256 24.35 -26.80 14.38
CA GLN A 256 24.96 -27.34 13.16
C GLN A 256 25.13 -26.28 12.06
N LEU A 257 24.61 -25.07 12.26
CA LEU A 257 24.75 -23.98 11.29
C LEU A 257 26.20 -23.47 11.22
N PRO A 258 26.65 -22.95 10.05
CA PRO A 258 28.01 -22.43 9.88
C PRO A 258 28.30 -21.19 10.75
N HIS A 259 27.27 -20.44 11.09
CA HIS A 259 27.35 -19.21 11.88
C HIS A 259 26.23 -19.18 12.94
N PRO A 260 26.47 -18.52 14.10
CA PRO A 260 25.42 -18.37 15.09
C PRO A 260 24.26 -17.54 14.55
N LEU A 261 23.04 -17.91 14.93
CA LEU A 261 21.84 -17.15 14.57
C LEU A 261 21.91 -15.73 15.16
N THR A 262 21.49 -14.76 14.34
CA THR A 262 21.21 -13.38 14.76
C THR A 262 20.07 -13.35 15.80
N ASN A 263 19.86 -12.20 16.47
CA ASN A 263 18.78 -12.08 17.44
C ASN A 263 17.41 -12.24 16.78
N ASP A 264 17.24 -11.65 15.60
CA ASP A 264 16.01 -11.75 14.80
C ASP A 264 15.74 -13.19 14.35
N GLN A 265 16.76 -13.89 13.84
CA GLN A 265 16.63 -15.30 13.47
C GLN A 265 16.26 -16.17 14.68
N ARG A 266 16.91 -15.95 15.83
CA ARG A 266 16.63 -16.69 17.06
C ARG A 266 15.22 -16.43 17.57
N ALA A 267 14.75 -15.18 17.52
CA ALA A 267 13.40 -14.80 17.88
C ALA A 267 12.36 -15.44 16.94
N ALA A 268 12.60 -15.42 15.62
CA ALA A 268 11.75 -16.05 14.63
C ALA A 268 11.67 -17.57 14.83
N VAL A 269 12.81 -18.26 14.95
CA VAL A 269 12.89 -19.70 15.19
C VAL A 269 12.15 -20.09 16.46
N LYS A 270 12.39 -19.39 17.58
CA LYS A 270 11.73 -19.67 18.87
C LYS A 270 10.22 -19.39 18.81
N GLY A 271 9.83 -18.29 18.18
CA GLY A 271 8.43 -17.87 18.06
C GLY A 271 7.61 -18.81 17.18
N ILE A 272 8.18 -19.25 16.04
CA ILE A 272 7.55 -20.24 15.16
C ILE A 272 7.49 -21.59 15.86
N ALA A 273 8.56 -22.05 16.52
CA ALA A 273 8.56 -23.30 17.28
C ALA A 273 7.49 -23.31 18.41
N ALA A 274 7.30 -22.17 19.10
CA ALA A 274 6.25 -22.04 20.11
C ALA A 274 4.85 -22.17 19.48
N LYS A 275 4.64 -21.61 18.28
CA LYS A 275 3.38 -21.73 17.54
C LYS A 275 3.12 -23.15 17.03
N LEU A 276 4.16 -23.85 16.57
CA LEU A 276 4.08 -25.26 16.17
C LEU A 276 3.71 -26.18 17.36
N ALA A 277 4.00 -25.77 18.59
CA ALA A 277 3.64 -26.51 19.80
C ALA A 277 2.19 -26.25 20.27
N GLU A 278 1.45 -25.33 19.65
CA GLU A 278 0.04 -25.10 19.94
C GLU A 278 -0.85 -26.12 19.20
N PRO A 279 -2.00 -26.56 19.76
CA PRO A 279 -2.90 -27.52 19.12
C PRO A 279 -3.77 -26.89 18.00
N VAL A 280 -3.22 -25.90 17.29
CA VAL A 280 -3.90 -25.09 16.29
C VAL A 280 -2.98 -24.87 15.09
N ALA A 281 -3.52 -25.05 13.88
CA ALA A 281 -2.80 -24.82 12.64
C ALA A 281 -2.31 -23.37 12.58
N MET A 282 -1.00 -23.22 12.47
CA MET A 282 -0.35 -21.91 12.40
C MET A 282 -0.50 -21.35 10.99
N ARG A 283 -0.80 -20.06 10.89
CA ARG A 283 -0.49 -19.26 9.70
C ARG A 283 0.46 -18.16 10.10
N ALA A 284 1.65 -18.13 9.50
CA ALA A 284 2.69 -17.18 9.83
C ALA A 284 3.35 -16.59 8.59
N ILE A 285 3.78 -15.34 8.70
CA ILE A 285 4.64 -14.67 7.72
C ILE A 285 5.99 -14.41 8.37
N LEU A 286 7.06 -14.90 7.74
CA LEU A 286 8.43 -14.48 8.01
C LEU A 286 8.75 -13.32 7.06
N ALA A 287 8.62 -12.09 7.57
CA ALA A 287 8.95 -10.88 6.83
C ALA A 287 10.41 -10.58 7.04
N ALA A 288 11.24 -10.70 6.01
CA ALA A 288 12.68 -10.67 6.15
C ALA A 288 13.31 -9.70 5.15
N ASP A 289 14.21 -8.83 5.61
CA ASP A 289 15.02 -8.00 4.71
C ASP A 289 16.01 -8.89 3.93
N VAL A 290 16.50 -8.41 2.79
CA VAL A 290 17.35 -9.16 1.87
C VAL A 290 18.72 -9.46 2.51
N GLY A 291 19.01 -10.75 2.66
CA GLY A 291 20.27 -11.24 3.23
C GLY A 291 20.24 -11.45 4.75
N THR A 292 19.06 -11.37 5.37
CA THR A 292 18.86 -11.69 6.80
C THR A 292 18.81 -13.20 7.10
N GLY A 293 18.97 -14.06 6.08
CA GLY A 293 19.08 -15.51 6.27
C GLY A 293 17.76 -16.24 6.55
N LYS A 294 16.64 -15.77 5.98
CA LYS A 294 15.30 -16.39 6.11
C LYS A 294 15.29 -17.89 5.79
N SER A 295 16.11 -18.33 4.85
CA SER A 295 16.25 -19.74 4.48
C SER A 295 16.72 -20.60 5.65
N TRP A 296 17.68 -20.14 6.47
CA TRP A 296 18.15 -20.92 7.63
C TRP A 296 17.05 -21.14 8.67
N VAL A 297 16.13 -20.18 8.84
CA VAL A 297 14.97 -20.35 9.73
C VAL A 297 14.11 -21.52 9.24
N ALA A 298 13.80 -21.58 7.95
CA ALA A 298 13.03 -22.68 7.36
C ALA A 298 13.76 -24.03 7.47
N LEU A 299 15.05 -24.10 7.16
CA LEU A 299 15.83 -25.35 7.19
C LEU A 299 15.95 -25.91 8.61
N VAL A 300 16.22 -25.05 9.61
CA VAL A 300 16.28 -25.45 11.03
C VAL A 300 14.94 -25.99 11.52
N LEU A 301 13.83 -25.33 11.17
CA LEU A 301 12.49 -25.77 11.55
C LEU A 301 12.15 -27.11 10.91
N ALA A 302 12.44 -27.28 9.61
CA ALA A 302 12.23 -28.53 8.89
C ALA A 302 13.02 -29.69 9.52
N ALA A 303 14.29 -29.45 9.86
CA ALA A 303 15.13 -30.45 10.50
C ALA A 303 14.63 -30.84 11.90
N ALA A 304 14.21 -29.87 12.71
CA ALA A 304 13.70 -30.12 14.05
C ALA A 304 12.31 -30.79 14.05
N LEU A 305 11.48 -30.55 13.02
CA LEU A 305 10.21 -31.24 12.81
C LEU A 305 10.42 -32.71 12.38
N ALA A 306 11.40 -32.95 11.51
CA ALA A 306 11.74 -34.32 11.10
C ALA A 306 12.15 -35.20 12.29
N ASP A 307 12.83 -34.63 13.30
CA ASP A 307 13.20 -35.35 14.54
C ASP A 307 12.00 -35.87 15.33
N VAL A 308 10.81 -35.28 15.16
CA VAL A 308 9.56 -35.72 15.80
C VAL A 308 8.61 -36.43 14.84
N GLY A 309 9.12 -36.86 13.67
CA GLY A 309 8.35 -37.58 12.65
C GLY A 309 7.39 -36.69 11.85
N ALA A 310 7.53 -35.36 11.93
CA ALA A 310 6.71 -34.42 11.18
C ALA A 310 7.36 -34.07 9.82
N ARG A 311 6.56 -34.08 8.75
CA ARG A 311 7.03 -33.85 7.38
C ARG A 311 6.91 -32.39 7.00
N THR A 312 7.93 -31.86 6.34
CA THR A 312 7.97 -30.48 5.85
C THR A 312 8.13 -30.42 4.34
N ILE A 313 7.40 -29.52 3.68
CA ILE A 313 7.64 -29.14 2.29
C ILE A 313 8.06 -27.68 2.19
N ILE A 314 9.11 -27.41 1.43
CA ILE A 314 9.63 -26.06 1.15
C ILE A 314 9.47 -25.80 -0.35
N MET A 315 8.58 -24.87 -0.69
CA MET A 315 8.28 -24.46 -2.05
C MET A 315 9.12 -23.25 -2.43
N ALA A 316 10.00 -23.40 -3.42
CA ALA A 316 10.86 -22.35 -3.94
C ALA A 316 10.42 -21.89 -5.34
N PRO A 317 10.39 -20.58 -5.63
CA PRO A 317 9.83 -20.03 -6.88
C PRO A 317 10.64 -20.36 -8.14
N THR A 318 11.91 -20.73 -8.02
CA THR A 318 12.80 -20.98 -9.16
C THR A 318 13.65 -22.24 -8.93
N TYR A 319 14.01 -22.90 -10.03
CA TYR A 319 14.85 -24.10 -9.99
C TYR A 319 16.20 -23.88 -9.30
N PRO A 320 16.99 -22.83 -9.60
CA PRO A 320 18.27 -22.61 -8.93
C PRO A 320 18.14 -22.45 -7.41
N LEU A 321 17.08 -21.79 -6.95
CA LEU A 321 16.83 -21.62 -5.51
C LEU A 321 16.44 -22.94 -4.84
N ALA A 322 15.62 -23.78 -5.51
CA ALA A 322 15.25 -25.09 -5.00
C ALA A 322 16.47 -26.00 -4.84
N VAL A 323 17.35 -26.06 -5.85
CA VAL A 323 18.62 -26.80 -5.80
C VAL A 323 19.49 -26.30 -4.66
N GLN A 324 19.70 -24.99 -4.56
CA GLN A 324 20.51 -24.39 -3.49
C GLN A 324 20.00 -24.78 -2.09
N LEU A 325 18.69 -24.72 -1.86
CA LEU A 325 18.09 -25.08 -0.58
C LEU A 325 18.22 -26.58 -0.28
N ALA A 326 18.02 -27.44 -1.28
CA ALA A 326 18.14 -28.89 -1.13
C ALA A 326 19.58 -29.31 -0.82
N GLU A 327 20.56 -28.78 -1.55
CA GLU A 327 21.99 -29.01 -1.31
C GLU A 327 22.45 -28.50 0.06
N GLU A 328 21.98 -27.31 0.46
CA GLU A 328 22.27 -26.74 1.77
C GLU A 328 21.64 -27.58 2.90
N PHE A 329 20.40 -28.04 2.73
CA PHE A 329 19.76 -28.94 3.69
C PHE A 329 20.53 -30.26 3.83
N ALA A 330 20.85 -30.92 2.72
CA ALA A 330 21.58 -32.19 2.72
C ALA A 330 22.98 -32.05 3.33
N ARG A 331 23.67 -30.93 3.07
CA ARG A 331 24.98 -30.63 3.67
C ARG A 331 24.91 -30.44 5.18
N LEU A 332 23.88 -29.75 5.69
CA LEU A 332 23.75 -29.43 7.11
C LEU A 332 23.13 -30.57 7.93
N TYR A 333 22.17 -31.28 7.34
CA TYR A 333 21.29 -32.23 8.01
C TYR A 333 21.19 -33.56 7.24
N GLY A 334 22.32 -34.08 6.77
CA GLY A 334 22.39 -35.33 6.00
C GLY A 334 21.93 -36.58 6.76
N ASP A 335 21.65 -36.48 8.06
CA ASP A 335 20.99 -37.53 8.85
C ASP A 335 19.46 -37.61 8.63
N ILE A 336 18.88 -36.67 7.88
CA ILE A 336 17.45 -36.58 7.58
C ILE A 336 17.21 -36.88 6.10
N THR A 337 16.20 -37.71 5.81
CA THR A 337 15.81 -37.99 4.42
C THR A 337 15.18 -36.75 3.77
N SER A 338 15.88 -36.18 2.78
CA SER A 338 15.38 -35.06 1.97
C SER A 338 15.37 -35.37 0.47
N CYS A 339 14.44 -34.77 -0.27
CA CYS A 339 14.33 -34.93 -1.72
C CYS A 339 14.07 -33.61 -2.43
N LEU A 340 14.74 -33.39 -3.57
CA LEU A 340 14.48 -32.28 -4.49
C LEU A 340 13.42 -32.70 -5.52
N VAL A 341 12.36 -31.90 -5.65
CA VAL A 341 11.31 -32.08 -6.65
C VAL A 341 11.32 -30.91 -7.63
N ALA A 342 11.74 -31.19 -8.85
CA ALA A 342 11.84 -30.21 -9.92
C ALA A 342 11.53 -30.86 -11.28
N GLU A 343 11.28 -30.05 -12.30
CA GLU A 343 11.14 -30.56 -13.67
C GLU A 343 12.41 -31.31 -14.09
N ASN A 344 12.23 -32.49 -14.69
CA ASN A 344 13.31 -33.38 -15.16
C ASN A 344 14.30 -33.85 -14.07
N HIS A 345 13.92 -33.83 -12.79
CA HIS A 345 14.70 -34.40 -11.69
C HIS A 345 14.13 -35.74 -11.24
N ASP A 346 14.98 -36.68 -10.82
CA ASP A 346 14.53 -37.93 -10.18
C ASP A 346 13.97 -37.61 -8.79
N ASP A 347 12.69 -37.87 -8.61
CA ASP A 347 11.93 -37.63 -7.39
C ASP A 347 11.23 -38.88 -6.87
N THR A 348 11.72 -40.07 -7.25
CA THR A 348 11.16 -41.38 -6.88
C THR A 348 10.96 -41.56 -5.36
N HIS A 349 11.78 -40.90 -4.54
CA HIS A 349 11.72 -41.00 -3.08
C HIS A 349 11.03 -39.83 -2.38
N ALA A 350 10.47 -38.87 -3.13
CA ALA A 350 9.88 -37.66 -2.56
C ALA A 350 8.69 -37.95 -1.62
N ALA A 351 7.87 -38.95 -1.93
CA ALA A 351 6.74 -39.36 -1.09
C ALA A 351 7.15 -39.93 0.28
N MET A 352 8.38 -40.43 0.42
CA MET A 352 8.91 -41.03 1.65
C MET A 352 9.87 -40.09 2.41
N ALA A 353 10.25 -38.95 1.80
CA ALA A 353 11.15 -38.00 2.42
C ALA A 353 10.49 -37.25 3.60
N MET A 354 11.27 -37.00 4.66
CA MET A 354 10.84 -36.15 5.77
C MET A 354 10.82 -34.68 5.39
N VAL A 355 11.73 -34.27 4.50
CA VAL A 355 11.82 -32.91 3.98
C VAL A 355 11.81 -32.93 2.46
N VAL A 356 10.84 -32.24 1.87
CA VAL A 356 10.79 -32.04 0.41
C VAL A 356 11.12 -30.58 0.12
N VAL A 357 12.04 -30.34 -0.82
CA VAL A 357 12.30 -29.02 -1.38
C VAL A 357 11.90 -29.08 -2.84
N GLY A 358 11.13 -28.12 -3.36
CA GLY A 358 10.75 -28.19 -4.77
C GLY A 358 10.20 -26.92 -5.38
N THR A 359 10.15 -26.92 -6.71
CA THR A 359 9.59 -25.83 -7.53
C THR A 359 8.09 -26.00 -7.72
N SER A 360 7.48 -25.30 -8.69
CA SER A 360 6.11 -25.55 -9.13
C SER A 360 5.83 -27.00 -9.52
N ALA A 361 6.87 -27.80 -9.81
CA ALA A 361 6.76 -29.24 -10.07
C ALA A 361 6.11 -30.01 -8.91
N VAL A 362 6.21 -29.54 -7.66
CA VAL A 362 5.54 -30.22 -6.53
C VAL A 362 4.02 -30.24 -6.72
N LEU A 363 3.44 -29.23 -7.37
CA LEU A 363 1.98 -29.09 -7.52
C LEU A 363 1.33 -30.16 -8.40
N THR A 364 2.13 -30.92 -9.15
CA THR A 364 1.66 -32.00 -10.03
C THR A 364 1.97 -33.39 -9.47
N ARG A 365 2.60 -33.48 -8.30
CA ARG A 365 3.00 -34.74 -7.67
C ARG A 365 2.11 -35.08 -6.49
N ASP A 366 1.83 -36.36 -6.29
CA ASP A 366 1.23 -36.84 -5.05
C ASP A 366 2.35 -37.17 -4.05
N LEU A 367 2.59 -36.26 -3.11
CA LEU A 367 3.64 -36.36 -2.10
C LEU A 367 3.09 -36.69 -0.71
N GLY A 368 1.79 -36.97 -0.61
CA GLY A 368 1.09 -37.19 0.64
C GLY A 368 0.88 -35.92 1.48
N ARG A 369 0.79 -36.09 2.80
CA ARG A 369 0.53 -35.00 3.76
C ARG A 369 1.81 -34.44 4.36
N PHE A 370 1.75 -33.15 4.69
CA PHE A 370 2.80 -32.40 5.38
C PHE A 370 2.23 -31.73 6.62
N ASP A 371 3.03 -31.63 7.67
CA ASP A 371 2.72 -30.92 8.90
C ASP A 371 3.05 -29.42 8.75
N LEU A 372 4.12 -29.10 8.02
CA LEU A 372 4.53 -27.73 7.71
C LEU A 372 4.72 -27.53 6.21
N VAL A 373 4.04 -26.53 5.67
CA VAL A 373 4.26 -25.99 4.32
C VAL A 373 4.98 -24.66 4.47
N VAL A 374 6.18 -24.57 3.88
CA VAL A 374 6.95 -23.33 3.78
C VAL A 374 6.90 -22.84 2.34
N VAL A 375 6.48 -21.60 2.12
CA VAL A 375 6.47 -20.96 0.80
C VAL A 375 7.48 -19.83 0.79
N ASP A 376 8.52 -19.93 -0.04
CA ASP A 376 9.45 -18.81 -0.26
C ASP A 376 8.95 -17.89 -1.38
N GLU A 377 9.23 -16.59 -1.23
CA GLU A 377 8.78 -15.51 -2.10
C GLU A 377 7.28 -15.58 -2.45
N GLN A 378 6.42 -15.57 -1.42
CA GLN A 378 4.97 -15.81 -1.56
C GLN A 378 4.29 -15.03 -2.69
N GLN A 379 4.78 -13.82 -3.03
CA GLN A 379 4.25 -12.98 -4.09
C GLN A 379 4.37 -13.57 -5.51
N ARG A 380 5.25 -14.58 -5.71
CA ARG A 380 5.39 -15.31 -6.98
C ARG A 380 4.36 -16.44 -7.13
N TRP A 381 3.61 -16.75 -6.08
CA TRP A 381 2.68 -17.86 -6.04
C TRP A 381 1.24 -17.37 -5.96
N SER A 382 0.35 -17.96 -6.75
CA SER A 382 -1.08 -17.74 -6.58
C SER A 382 -1.54 -18.30 -5.23
N ARG A 383 -2.67 -17.81 -4.71
CA ARG A 383 -3.23 -18.32 -3.45
C ARG A 383 -3.46 -19.84 -3.49
N SER A 384 -4.01 -20.36 -4.59
CA SER A 384 -4.29 -21.81 -4.72
C SER A 384 -3.01 -22.65 -4.75
N GLN A 385 -1.91 -22.11 -5.28
CA GLN A 385 -0.61 -22.79 -5.27
C GLN A 385 -0.02 -22.85 -3.86
N ARG A 386 -0.08 -21.75 -3.10
CA ARG A 386 0.41 -21.68 -1.71
C ARG A 386 -0.34 -22.63 -0.78
N GLU A 387 -1.63 -22.80 -1.03
CA GLU A 387 -2.50 -23.66 -0.21
C GLU A 387 -2.60 -25.10 -0.74
N HIS A 388 -1.84 -25.47 -1.78
CA HIS A 388 -1.99 -26.77 -2.46
C HIS A 388 -1.84 -27.97 -1.50
N TYR A 389 -0.80 -27.95 -0.65
CA TYR A 389 -0.59 -28.96 0.40
C TYR A 389 -1.13 -28.54 1.77
N VAL A 390 -1.84 -27.42 1.85
CA VAL A 390 -2.38 -26.90 3.12
C VAL A 390 -3.77 -27.49 3.35
N SER A 391 -3.84 -28.43 4.28
CA SER A 391 -5.08 -29.00 4.80
C SER A 391 -5.53 -28.25 6.06
N GLY A 392 -6.65 -28.67 6.67
CA GLY A 392 -7.17 -28.03 7.86
C GLY A 392 -6.24 -28.07 9.07
N ASP A 393 -5.38 -29.08 9.15
CA ASP A 393 -4.42 -29.34 10.24
C ASP A 393 -2.98 -28.94 9.90
N THR A 394 -2.74 -28.39 8.71
CA THR A 394 -1.38 -28.08 8.23
C THR A 394 -0.94 -26.68 8.67
N HIS A 395 0.27 -26.57 9.21
CA HIS A 395 0.92 -25.29 9.47
C HIS A 395 1.42 -24.67 8.16
N LEU A 396 1.22 -23.36 7.98
CA LEU A 396 1.69 -22.60 6.83
C LEU A 396 2.63 -21.48 7.29
N LEU A 397 3.85 -21.49 6.75
CA LEU A 397 4.85 -20.44 6.93
C LEU A 397 5.18 -19.80 5.58
N GLU A 398 4.82 -18.54 5.42
CA GLU A 398 5.06 -17.78 4.20
C GLU A 398 6.26 -16.86 4.40
N MET A 399 7.28 -16.98 3.56
CA MET A 399 8.46 -16.13 3.62
C MET A 399 8.40 -15.09 2.51
N SER A 400 8.76 -13.86 2.84
CA SER A 400 8.94 -12.81 1.84
C SER A 400 10.19 -12.01 2.12
N ALA A 401 10.93 -11.72 1.04
CA ALA A 401 12.00 -10.73 1.04
C ALA A 401 11.47 -9.28 1.00
N THR A 402 10.15 -9.10 0.83
CA THR A 402 9.52 -7.78 0.93
C THR A 402 9.22 -7.49 2.39
N CYS A 403 9.75 -6.38 2.89
CA CYS A 403 9.46 -5.93 4.23
C CYS A 403 8.00 -5.44 4.25
N ILE A 404 7.11 -6.21 4.85
CA ILE A 404 5.70 -5.84 5.00
C ILE A 404 5.55 -5.17 6.36
N PRO A 405 5.11 -3.89 6.44
CA PRO A 405 4.78 -3.27 7.71
C PRO A 405 3.75 -4.11 8.46
N ARG A 406 3.87 -4.22 9.78
CA ARG A 406 2.98 -5.04 10.62
C ARG A 406 1.51 -4.67 10.40
N THR A 407 1.22 -3.38 10.26
CA THR A 407 -0.11 -2.84 10.02
C THR A 407 -0.65 -3.27 8.66
N GLN A 408 0.17 -3.21 7.61
CA GLN A 408 -0.16 -3.78 6.31
C GLN A 408 -0.38 -5.30 6.37
N ALA A 409 0.42 -6.04 7.14
CA ALA A 409 0.26 -7.47 7.28
C ALA A 409 -1.06 -7.87 7.96
N LEU A 410 -1.46 -7.13 9.00
CA LEU A 410 -2.77 -7.32 9.66
C LEU A 410 -3.94 -7.00 8.73
N ILE A 411 -3.80 -5.97 7.90
CA ILE A 411 -4.79 -5.61 6.88
C ILE A 411 -4.87 -6.68 5.81
N GLN A 412 -3.75 -7.10 5.24
CA GLN A 412 -3.75 -7.98 4.07
C GLN A 412 -4.04 -9.43 4.44
N PHE A 413 -3.57 -9.89 5.61
CA PHE A 413 -3.55 -11.30 5.97
C PHE A 413 -4.31 -11.63 7.27
N GLY A 414 -4.73 -10.65 8.07
CA GLY A 414 -5.52 -10.90 9.28
C GLY A 414 -4.74 -11.62 10.39
N LYS A 415 -5.25 -12.78 10.85
CA LYS A 415 -4.75 -13.58 12.00
C LYS A 415 -3.44 -14.35 11.69
N VAL A 416 -2.50 -13.70 11.02
CA VAL A 416 -1.21 -14.28 10.67
C VAL A 416 -0.15 -13.81 11.65
N ALA A 417 0.59 -14.73 12.26
CA ALA A 417 1.72 -14.39 13.10
C ALA A 417 2.84 -13.82 12.23
N VAL A 418 3.30 -12.60 12.51
CA VAL A 418 4.37 -11.96 11.73
C VAL A 418 5.66 -12.00 12.52
N PHE A 419 6.70 -12.58 11.92
CA PHE A 419 8.06 -12.64 12.45
C PHE A 419 8.96 -11.75 11.59
N PRO A 420 9.25 -10.50 12.02
CA PRO A 420 10.13 -9.61 11.28
C PRO A 420 11.60 -10.00 11.46
N MET A 421 12.40 -9.86 10.41
CA MET A 421 13.86 -10.03 10.44
C MET A 421 14.54 -8.89 9.69
N ARG A 422 15.39 -8.14 10.41
CA ARG A 422 16.14 -6.97 9.94
C ARG A 422 17.65 -7.21 10.00
N GLU A 423 18.11 -7.99 10.98
CA GLU A 423 19.52 -8.22 11.24
C GLU A 423 20.16 -9.17 10.22
N THR A 424 21.24 -8.74 9.57
CA THR A 424 22.05 -9.57 8.67
C THR A 424 23.11 -10.35 9.44
N HIS A 425 23.43 -11.55 8.97
CA HIS A 425 24.44 -12.43 9.56
C HIS A 425 25.86 -11.84 9.54
N ALA A 426 26.14 -10.98 8.55
CA ALA A 426 27.40 -10.25 8.43
C ALA A 426 27.10 -8.73 8.39
N PRO A 427 27.87 -7.90 9.12
CA PRO A 427 27.78 -6.45 9.00
C PRO A 427 28.14 -6.01 7.57
N LYS A 428 27.25 -5.24 6.94
CA LYS A 428 27.49 -4.65 5.62
C LYS A 428 27.04 -3.19 5.58
N THR A 429 27.79 -2.37 4.87
CA THR A 429 27.45 -0.97 4.59
C THR A 429 27.28 -0.80 3.09
N ILE A 430 26.12 -0.32 2.64
CA ILE A 430 25.88 -0.09 1.21
C ILE A 430 25.71 1.41 0.99
N HIS A 431 26.67 2.01 0.30
CA HIS A 431 26.57 3.40 -0.14
C HIS A 431 25.68 3.47 -1.39
N THR A 432 24.59 4.22 -1.32
CA THR A 432 23.67 4.41 -2.45
C THR A 432 23.86 5.80 -3.02
N TYR A 433 24.03 5.90 -4.33
CA TYR A 433 24.30 7.14 -5.05
C TYR A 433 23.24 7.35 -6.13
N LEU A 434 22.80 8.59 -6.32
CA LEU A 434 21.97 8.99 -7.46
C LEU A 434 22.83 9.77 -8.46
N TRP A 435 22.81 9.36 -9.71
CA TRP A 435 23.54 9.98 -10.82
C TRP A 435 22.57 10.44 -11.88
N GLU A 436 22.66 11.71 -12.28
CA GLU A 436 21.83 12.31 -13.33
C GLU A 436 22.68 12.66 -14.55
N GLY A 437 22.09 12.62 -15.75
CA GLY A 437 22.77 12.97 -17.00
C GLY A 437 23.68 11.85 -17.52
N ASP A 438 24.86 12.20 -18.04
CA ASP A 438 25.72 11.26 -18.78
C ASP A 438 26.40 10.17 -17.91
N GLY A 439 26.34 10.30 -16.58
CA GLY A 439 26.91 9.33 -15.65
C GLY A 439 28.44 9.23 -15.70
N ALA A 440 29.16 10.22 -16.22
CA ALA A 440 30.61 10.16 -16.37
C ALA A 440 31.34 9.87 -15.04
N GLU A 441 30.87 10.47 -13.95
CA GLU A 441 31.38 10.26 -12.59
C GLU A 441 31.14 8.84 -12.08
N MET A 442 29.92 8.33 -12.30
CA MET A 442 29.56 6.95 -11.98
C MET A 442 30.47 5.97 -12.72
N PHE A 443 30.65 6.14 -14.04
CA PHE A 443 31.54 5.28 -14.83
C PHE A 443 32.99 5.36 -14.38
N ARG A 444 33.43 6.47 -13.78
CA ARG A 444 34.76 6.61 -13.17
C ARG A 444 34.86 5.77 -11.89
N HIS A 445 33.83 5.80 -11.04
CA HIS A 445 33.77 4.98 -9.82
C HIS A 445 33.79 3.48 -10.14
N VAL A 446 32.92 3.06 -11.05
CA VAL A 446 32.76 1.65 -11.42
C VAL A 446 34.00 1.10 -12.14
N ARG A 447 34.72 1.95 -12.89
CA ARG A 447 35.96 1.55 -13.57
C ARG A 447 37.00 1.00 -12.60
N GLY A 448 37.18 1.63 -11.44
CA GLY A 448 38.15 1.16 -10.45
C GLY A 448 37.82 -0.24 -9.91
N ALA A 449 36.54 -0.58 -9.77
CA ALA A 449 36.12 -1.93 -9.39
C ALA A 449 36.46 -2.96 -10.49
N ILE A 450 36.16 -2.64 -11.75
CA ILE A 450 36.44 -3.51 -12.91
C ILE A 450 37.95 -3.73 -13.09
N GLU A 451 38.76 -2.66 -12.95
CA GLU A 451 40.22 -2.73 -13.06
C GLU A 451 40.85 -3.55 -11.93
N ALA A 452 40.27 -3.49 -10.73
CA ALA A 452 40.64 -4.35 -9.60
C ALA A 452 40.14 -5.81 -9.73
N GLY A 453 39.52 -6.18 -10.86
CA GLY A 453 39.01 -7.52 -11.10
C GLY A 453 37.74 -7.87 -10.32
N ARG A 454 37.09 -6.89 -9.68
CA ARG A 454 35.87 -7.12 -8.91
C ARG A 454 34.65 -7.17 -9.82
N PRO A 455 33.69 -8.08 -9.57
CA PRO A 455 32.50 -8.19 -10.38
C PRO A 455 31.59 -6.97 -10.18
N VAL A 456 31.06 -6.46 -11.29
CA VAL A 456 30.09 -5.36 -11.38
C VAL A 456 28.85 -5.88 -12.09
N MET A 457 27.68 -5.62 -11.52
CA MET A 457 26.40 -5.96 -12.13
C MET A 457 25.69 -4.71 -12.62
N VAL A 458 25.24 -4.72 -13.88
CA VAL A 458 24.55 -3.58 -14.52
C VAL A 458 23.15 -4.02 -14.94
N ILE A 459 22.15 -3.35 -14.39
CA ILE A 459 20.74 -3.68 -14.55
C ILE A 459 20.08 -2.70 -15.50
N TYR A 460 19.54 -3.23 -16.60
CA TYR A 460 18.74 -2.49 -17.57
C TYR A 460 17.25 -2.81 -17.42
N PRO A 461 16.34 -1.85 -17.68
CA PRO A 461 14.91 -2.12 -17.68
C PRO A 461 14.54 -3.13 -18.78
N LYS A 462 13.56 -3.99 -18.48
CA LYS A 462 12.98 -4.90 -19.49
C LYS A 462 12.29 -4.07 -20.58
N ARG A 463 12.33 -4.53 -21.82
CA ARG A 463 11.52 -3.93 -22.91
C ARG A 463 10.03 -4.19 -22.63
N GLU A 464 9.21 -3.14 -22.71
CA GLU A 464 7.77 -3.30 -22.86
C GLU A 464 7.50 -3.69 -24.31
N SER A 465 6.95 -4.88 -24.53
CA SER A 465 6.43 -5.29 -25.84
C SER A 465 5.22 -4.41 -26.16
N ALA A 466 5.08 -3.93 -27.40
CA ALA A 466 3.94 -3.13 -27.83
C ALA A 466 2.56 -3.87 -27.78
N ASP A 467 2.54 -5.11 -27.27
CA ASP A 467 1.38 -5.98 -27.23
C ASP A 467 0.68 -6.03 -25.85
N ASP A 468 1.25 -5.42 -24.80
CA ASP A 468 0.64 -5.40 -23.45
C ASP A 468 -0.34 -4.22 -23.20
N GLU A 469 -0.56 -3.33 -24.18
CA GLU A 469 -1.66 -2.36 -24.16
C GLU A 469 -2.97 -2.98 -24.68
N GLY A 470 -3.44 -4.02 -23.99
CA GLY A 470 -4.70 -4.70 -24.26
C GLY A 470 -5.91 -4.06 -23.57
N HIS A 471 -6.76 -3.43 -24.38
CA HIS A 471 -8.22 -3.19 -24.17
C HIS A 471 -8.70 -1.87 -23.54
N GLN A 472 -8.75 -0.82 -24.37
CA GLN A 472 -10.00 -0.04 -24.51
C GLN A 472 -10.31 0.22 -25.98
N GLY A 473 -11.42 -0.34 -26.45
CA GLY A 473 -11.89 -0.19 -27.82
C GLY A 473 -12.48 1.18 -28.11
N GLY A 474 -12.36 1.64 -29.36
CA GLY A 474 -13.17 2.76 -29.84
C GLY A 474 -12.62 3.55 -31.03
N ARG A 475 -12.96 3.09 -32.23
CA ARG A 475 -13.13 3.84 -33.50
C ARG A 475 -11.88 4.40 -34.23
N ARG A 476 -11.71 3.80 -35.41
CA ARG A 476 -10.98 4.22 -36.61
C ARG A 476 -11.06 5.74 -36.87
N GLY A 477 -9.88 6.36 -36.89
CA GLY A 477 -9.63 7.67 -37.49
C GLY A 477 -8.29 7.65 -38.22
N ARG A 478 -8.33 7.59 -39.56
CA ARG A 478 -7.17 7.55 -40.44
C ARG A 478 -6.57 8.96 -40.50
N GLY A 479 -5.60 9.24 -39.62
CA GLY A 479 -4.85 10.49 -39.62
C GLY A 479 -3.40 10.23 -39.24
N LYS A 480 -2.46 10.58 -40.12
CA LYS A 480 -1.02 10.61 -39.83
C LYS A 480 -0.77 11.53 -38.62
N LYS A 481 -0.70 10.98 -37.40
CA LYS A 481 -0.15 11.67 -36.24
C LYS A 481 1.33 11.29 -36.12
N LYS A 482 2.19 12.32 -36.09
CA LYS A 482 3.60 12.20 -35.69
C LYS A 482 3.70 11.51 -34.33
N PRO A 483 4.74 10.70 -34.06
CA PRO A 483 4.94 10.12 -32.74
C PRO A 483 5.10 11.26 -31.73
N GLN A 484 4.22 11.32 -30.73
CA GLN A 484 4.44 12.14 -29.55
C GLN A 484 5.47 11.44 -28.66
N ALA A 485 6.33 12.25 -28.04
CA ALA A 485 7.37 11.82 -27.11
C ALA A 485 6.78 10.92 -26.01
N GLY A 486 7.32 9.71 -25.90
CA GLY A 486 6.78 8.62 -25.09
C GLY A 486 7.21 7.24 -25.62
N GLY A 487 7.67 7.17 -26.87
CA GLY A 487 8.41 6.02 -27.38
C GLY A 487 9.73 5.86 -26.62
N ILE A 488 10.05 4.61 -26.28
CA ILE A 488 11.29 4.16 -25.65
C ILE A 488 12.48 4.97 -26.20
N ASP A 489 13.25 5.64 -25.34
CA ASP A 489 14.60 6.08 -25.74
C ASP A 489 15.42 4.79 -25.89
N ASP A 490 15.41 4.26 -27.12
CA ASP A 490 15.91 2.94 -27.52
C ASP A 490 17.36 2.67 -27.12
N ARG A 491 18.11 3.69 -26.66
CA ARG A 491 19.53 3.66 -26.28
C ARG A 491 19.88 2.83 -25.03
N HIS A 492 18.91 2.22 -24.34
CA HIS A 492 19.09 1.68 -22.99
C HIS A 492 18.57 0.25 -22.78
N SER A 493 18.61 -0.60 -23.82
CA SER A 493 18.42 -2.05 -23.68
C SER A 493 19.75 -2.81 -23.67
N ILE A 494 19.74 -4.05 -23.16
CA ILE A 494 20.96 -4.89 -23.07
C ILE A 494 21.57 -5.10 -24.46
N GLU A 495 20.75 -5.33 -25.49
CA GLU A 495 21.22 -5.62 -26.85
C GLU A 495 22.00 -4.45 -27.45
N GLN A 496 21.65 -3.21 -27.10
CA GLN A 496 22.37 -2.01 -27.56
C GLN A 496 23.54 -1.64 -26.64
N ALA A 497 23.44 -1.96 -25.35
CA ALA A 497 24.51 -1.70 -24.39
C ALA A 497 25.68 -2.68 -24.54
N LEU A 498 25.40 -3.95 -24.83
CA LEU A 498 26.38 -5.02 -24.89
C LEU A 498 27.53 -4.72 -25.87
N PRO A 499 27.30 -4.31 -27.13
CA PRO A 499 28.41 -3.96 -28.04
C PRO A 499 29.31 -2.84 -27.52
N ARG A 500 28.75 -1.86 -26.78
CA ARG A 500 29.51 -0.75 -26.22
C ARG A 500 30.35 -1.18 -25.02
N TRP A 501 29.78 -2.01 -24.15
CA TRP A 501 30.50 -2.58 -23.03
C TRP A 501 31.62 -3.51 -23.51
N GLU A 502 31.34 -4.35 -24.50
CA GLU A 502 32.32 -5.28 -25.10
C GLU A 502 33.45 -4.53 -25.81
N ALA A 503 33.13 -3.47 -26.57
CA ALA A 503 34.16 -2.63 -27.21
C ALA A 503 35.09 -1.96 -26.19
N LYS A 504 34.58 -1.62 -25.00
CA LYS A 504 35.34 -0.94 -23.95
C LYS A 504 36.08 -1.90 -23.02
N TYR A 505 35.53 -3.09 -22.80
CA TYR A 505 36.10 -4.13 -21.94
C TYR A 505 36.08 -5.51 -22.63
N PRO A 506 36.88 -5.69 -23.71
CA PRO A 506 36.84 -6.91 -24.51
C PRO A 506 37.09 -8.17 -23.66
N GLY A 507 36.24 -9.18 -23.84
CA GLY A 507 36.31 -10.48 -23.16
C GLY A 507 35.82 -10.49 -21.70
N ARG A 508 35.52 -9.32 -21.11
CA ARG A 508 35.17 -9.19 -19.69
C ARG A 508 33.67 -9.06 -19.41
N VAL A 509 32.83 -9.05 -20.45
CA VAL A 509 31.39 -8.81 -20.35
C VAL A 509 30.60 -10.09 -20.59
N ARG A 510 29.55 -10.31 -19.80
CA ARG A 510 28.50 -11.30 -20.04
C ARG A 510 27.15 -10.61 -19.99
N ALA A 511 26.21 -11.08 -20.79
CA ALA A 511 24.83 -10.64 -20.78
C ALA A 511 23.91 -11.79 -20.41
N MET A 512 22.86 -11.48 -19.66
CA MET A 512 21.82 -12.44 -19.28
C MET A 512 20.45 -11.77 -19.29
N THR A 513 19.52 -12.32 -20.04
CA THR A 513 18.12 -11.90 -20.13
C THR A 513 17.16 -12.94 -19.55
N GLY A 514 15.87 -12.59 -19.49
CA GLY A 514 14.81 -13.48 -19.01
C GLY A 514 14.56 -14.65 -19.92
N ASP A 515 14.76 -14.41 -21.20
CA ASP A 515 14.39 -15.31 -22.29
C ASP A 515 15.52 -16.31 -22.61
N ASP A 516 16.70 -16.15 -21.99
CA ASP A 516 17.82 -17.08 -22.17
C ASP A 516 17.55 -18.44 -21.50
N ASP A 517 18.05 -19.52 -22.11
CA ASP A 517 18.01 -20.85 -21.53
C ASP A 517 18.77 -20.94 -20.20
N ASN A 518 18.35 -21.86 -19.32
CA ASN A 518 18.95 -22.03 -17.99
C ASN A 518 20.45 -22.33 -18.04
N ASP A 519 20.91 -23.07 -19.05
CA ASP A 519 22.33 -23.41 -19.24
C ASP A 519 23.17 -22.16 -19.58
N VAL A 520 22.62 -21.26 -20.40
CA VAL A 520 23.26 -19.98 -20.76
C VAL A 520 23.38 -19.08 -19.53
N LYS A 521 22.31 -19.00 -18.74
CA LYS A 521 22.30 -18.27 -17.46
C LYS A 521 23.37 -18.82 -16.52
N ALA A 522 23.41 -20.13 -16.32
CA ALA A 522 24.38 -20.81 -15.47
C ALA A 522 25.83 -20.53 -15.93
N ALA A 523 26.12 -20.70 -17.21
CA ALA A 523 27.46 -20.44 -17.76
C ALA A 523 27.91 -18.99 -17.57
N ALA A 524 27.02 -18.02 -17.80
CA ALA A 524 27.33 -16.60 -17.57
C ALA A 524 27.64 -16.29 -16.10
N ILE A 525 26.95 -16.95 -15.17
CA ILE A 525 27.18 -16.80 -13.73
C ILE A 525 28.50 -17.44 -13.33
N ASP A 526 28.81 -18.62 -13.85
CA ASP A 526 30.07 -19.32 -13.58
C ASP A 526 31.27 -18.53 -14.10
N ASP A 527 31.16 -17.92 -15.28
CA ASP A 527 32.19 -17.02 -15.81
C ASP A 527 32.49 -15.83 -14.89
N ILE A 528 31.46 -15.26 -14.25
CA ILE A 528 31.64 -14.17 -13.28
C ILE A 528 32.21 -14.71 -11.96
N ARG A 529 31.72 -15.87 -11.49
CA ARG A 529 32.16 -16.51 -10.24
C ARG A 529 33.63 -16.92 -10.29
N GLU A 530 34.08 -17.45 -11.42
CA GLU A 530 35.46 -17.91 -11.64
C GLU A 530 36.39 -16.77 -12.09
N GLY A 531 35.88 -15.55 -12.20
CA GLY A 531 36.66 -14.36 -12.57
C GLY A 531 37.06 -14.28 -14.04
N ARG A 532 36.47 -15.12 -14.92
CA ARG A 532 36.66 -15.04 -16.37
C ARG A 532 36.01 -13.79 -16.97
N ALA A 533 34.97 -13.27 -16.34
CA ALA A 533 34.35 -12.00 -16.65
C ALA A 533 34.18 -11.14 -15.38
N GLN A 534 34.13 -9.82 -15.54
CA GLN A 534 33.92 -8.89 -14.43
C GLN A 534 32.59 -8.15 -14.55
N ILE A 535 31.97 -8.09 -15.73
CA ILE A 535 30.78 -7.27 -15.95
C ILE A 535 29.61 -8.17 -16.35
N LEU A 536 28.55 -8.14 -15.55
CA LEU A 536 27.29 -8.83 -15.86
C LEU A 536 26.21 -7.82 -16.22
N LEU A 537 25.81 -7.79 -17.50
CA LEU A 537 24.67 -7.02 -17.98
C LEU A 537 23.41 -7.86 -17.87
N THR A 538 22.35 -7.34 -17.25
CA THR A 538 21.15 -8.12 -17.01
C THR A 538 19.91 -7.25 -16.84
N THR A 539 18.72 -7.86 -16.94
CA THR A 539 17.46 -7.19 -16.60
C THR A 539 17.07 -7.50 -15.15
N THR A 540 15.87 -7.12 -14.73
CA THR A 540 15.30 -7.56 -13.44
C THR A 540 15.15 -9.07 -13.31
N VAL A 541 15.51 -9.87 -14.30
CA VAL A 541 15.44 -11.34 -14.24
C VAL A 541 16.31 -11.93 -13.13
N VAL A 542 17.36 -11.23 -12.69
CA VAL A 542 18.14 -11.70 -11.54
C VAL A 542 17.29 -11.74 -10.26
N GLU A 543 16.11 -11.10 -10.21
CA GLU A 543 15.25 -10.82 -9.04
C GLU A 543 15.00 -12.02 -8.11
N VAL A 544 15.14 -13.30 -8.52
CA VAL A 544 15.00 -14.43 -7.59
C VAL A 544 15.99 -15.58 -7.82
N GLY A 545 16.83 -15.85 -6.82
CA GLY A 545 17.49 -17.15 -6.65
C GLY A 545 18.95 -17.27 -7.07
N ILE A 546 19.52 -16.27 -7.75
CA ILE A 546 20.92 -16.35 -8.23
C ILE A 546 21.81 -15.40 -7.43
N SER A 547 22.79 -15.96 -6.72
CA SER A 547 23.80 -15.23 -5.94
C SER A 547 25.13 -15.16 -6.69
N VAL A 548 25.50 -13.98 -7.18
CA VAL A 548 26.89 -13.72 -7.58
C VAL A 548 27.69 -13.51 -6.29
N ALA A 549 28.59 -14.44 -5.97
CA ALA A 549 29.48 -14.28 -4.82
C ALA A 549 30.40 -13.06 -5.03
N ASN A 550 30.75 -12.35 -3.96
CA ASN A 550 31.66 -11.20 -3.98
C ASN A 550 31.20 -10.00 -4.85
N LEU A 551 29.89 -9.83 -5.05
CA LEU A 551 29.34 -8.64 -5.71
C LEU A 551 29.38 -7.42 -4.76
N PHE A 552 30.20 -6.42 -5.09
CA PHE A 552 30.34 -5.16 -4.31
C PHE A 552 29.83 -3.92 -5.04
N ASP A 553 29.57 -4.00 -6.34
CA ASP A 553 29.14 -2.87 -7.15
C ASP A 553 27.94 -3.25 -8.02
N ILE A 554 26.84 -2.49 -7.87
CA ILE A 554 25.65 -2.62 -8.71
C ILE A 554 25.29 -1.28 -9.34
N VAL A 555 24.97 -1.29 -10.63
CA VAL A 555 24.49 -0.13 -11.38
C VAL A 555 23.06 -0.42 -11.85
N VAL A 556 22.10 0.42 -11.47
CA VAL A 556 20.70 0.33 -11.90
C VAL A 556 20.45 1.49 -12.86
N VAL A 557 20.23 1.15 -14.13
CA VAL A 557 19.94 2.11 -15.20
C VAL A 557 18.43 2.37 -15.24
N HIS A 558 18.04 3.65 -15.33
CA HIS A 558 16.64 4.11 -15.25
C HIS A 558 15.93 3.62 -13.96
N PRO A 559 16.44 3.97 -12.77
CA PRO A 559 15.85 3.55 -11.49
C PRO A 559 14.41 4.07 -11.30
N ASP A 560 14.04 5.13 -12.03
CA ASP A 560 12.70 5.70 -12.12
C ASP A 560 11.64 4.73 -12.67
N ARG A 561 12.05 3.67 -13.36
CA ARG A 561 11.15 2.61 -13.86
C ARG A 561 10.86 1.51 -12.85
N TYR A 562 11.51 1.53 -11.68
CA TYR A 562 11.32 0.51 -10.66
C TYR A 562 10.60 1.08 -9.43
N GLY A 563 9.84 0.22 -8.76
CA GLY A 563 9.30 0.51 -7.42
C GLY A 563 10.40 0.50 -6.36
N VAL A 564 10.13 1.16 -5.23
CA VAL A 564 11.04 1.23 -4.06
C VAL A 564 11.46 -0.17 -3.61
N THR A 565 10.51 -1.10 -3.53
CA THR A 565 10.76 -2.50 -3.13
C THR A 565 11.73 -3.22 -4.06
N THR A 566 11.56 -3.08 -5.37
CA THR A 566 12.47 -3.70 -6.36
C THR A 566 13.87 -3.09 -6.24
N LEU A 567 13.99 -1.76 -6.16
CA LEU A 567 15.29 -1.09 -5.96
C LEU A 567 15.99 -1.57 -4.68
N HIS A 568 15.24 -1.71 -3.60
CA HIS A 568 15.74 -2.25 -2.34
C HIS A 568 16.22 -3.70 -2.48
N GLN A 569 15.48 -4.55 -3.19
CA GLN A 569 15.89 -5.93 -3.46
C GLN A 569 17.16 -6.02 -4.33
N LEU A 570 17.29 -5.12 -5.32
CA LEU A 570 18.49 -5.01 -6.13
C LEU A 570 19.69 -4.58 -5.29
N ARG A 571 19.52 -3.54 -4.46
CA ARG A 571 20.53 -3.06 -3.52
C ARG A 571 20.99 -4.15 -2.56
N GLY A 572 20.07 -4.94 -2.02
CA GLY A 572 20.35 -6.01 -1.06
C GLY A 572 21.25 -7.15 -1.57
N ARG A 573 21.50 -7.23 -2.88
CA ARG A 573 22.40 -8.22 -3.51
C ARG A 573 23.87 -7.89 -3.35
N VAL A 574 24.20 -6.67 -2.98
CA VAL A 574 25.56 -6.20 -2.80
C VAL A 574 26.07 -6.55 -1.41
N ALA A 575 27.36 -6.88 -1.30
CA ALA A 575 28.07 -7.15 -0.05
C ALA A 575 27.38 -8.23 0.82
N ARG A 576 26.91 -9.32 0.18
CA ARG A 576 26.16 -10.40 0.85
C ARG A 576 26.91 -11.04 2.01
N ASN A 577 28.23 -11.20 1.88
CA ASN A 577 29.09 -11.80 2.89
C ASN A 577 29.69 -10.76 3.86
N GLY A 578 29.15 -9.54 3.89
CA GLY A 578 29.68 -8.41 4.65
C GLY A 578 30.58 -7.49 3.84
N GLY A 579 31.00 -6.39 4.47
CA GLY A 579 31.89 -5.38 3.89
C GLY A 579 31.17 -4.15 3.33
N VAL A 580 31.88 -3.39 2.47
CA VAL A 580 31.39 -2.14 1.89
C VAL A 580 30.98 -2.35 0.45
N GLY A 581 29.71 -2.10 0.15
CA GLY A 581 29.12 -2.17 -1.18
C GLY A 581 28.68 -0.81 -1.72
N HIS A 582 28.53 -0.72 -3.04
CA HIS A 582 28.11 0.49 -3.74
C HIS A 582 26.91 0.19 -4.66
N CYS A 583 25.87 1.01 -4.53
CA CYS A 583 24.66 0.96 -5.34
C CYS A 583 24.52 2.28 -6.11
N HIS A 584 24.63 2.21 -7.43
CA HIS A 584 24.58 3.36 -8.31
C HIS A 584 23.23 3.39 -9.02
N LEU A 585 22.39 4.36 -8.69
CA LEU A 585 21.12 4.61 -9.36
C LEU A 585 21.37 5.66 -10.44
N TRP A 586 21.31 5.28 -11.72
CA TRP A 586 21.65 6.19 -12.83
C TRP A 586 20.41 6.54 -13.65
N CYS A 587 20.06 7.83 -13.67
CA CYS A 587 19.02 8.45 -14.47
C CYS A 587 19.63 9.22 -15.65
N PRO A 588 19.68 8.65 -16.87
CA PRO A 588 20.21 9.34 -18.05
C PRO A 588 19.36 10.54 -18.50
N GLY A 589 18.06 10.52 -18.18
CA GLY A 589 17.10 11.57 -18.52
C GLY A 589 16.64 12.39 -17.32
N PRO A 590 15.90 13.49 -17.56
CA PRO A 590 15.34 14.31 -16.49
C PRO A 590 14.28 13.54 -15.68
N ILE A 591 14.29 13.72 -14.36
CA ILE A 591 13.33 13.07 -13.44
C ILE A 591 12.33 14.09 -12.86
N SER A 592 11.10 13.65 -12.62
CA SER A 592 10.06 14.46 -11.98
C SER A 592 10.33 14.66 -10.47
N ALA A 593 9.72 15.67 -9.85
CA ALA A 593 9.81 15.88 -8.38
C ALA A 593 9.33 14.65 -7.59
N LYS A 594 8.19 14.06 -7.97
CA LYS A 594 7.66 12.83 -7.34
C LYS A 594 8.63 11.65 -7.48
N THR A 595 9.28 11.50 -8.64
CA THR A 595 10.28 10.46 -8.85
C THR A 595 11.52 10.69 -7.98
N ARG A 596 11.98 11.94 -7.87
CA ARG A 596 13.10 12.32 -7.01
C ARG A 596 12.80 12.01 -5.54
N ASP A 597 11.65 12.42 -5.02
CA ASP A 597 11.25 12.14 -3.63
C ASP A 597 11.26 10.62 -3.32
N ARG A 598 10.82 9.80 -4.29
CA ARG A 598 10.84 8.34 -4.17
C ARG A 598 12.26 7.77 -4.18
N LEU A 599 13.14 8.29 -5.04
CA LEU A 599 14.54 7.84 -5.08
C LEU A 599 15.30 8.30 -3.83
N ASP A 600 15.07 9.53 -3.37
CA ASP A 600 15.66 10.06 -2.13
C ASP A 600 15.25 9.23 -0.91
N ALA A 601 14.03 8.70 -0.88
CA ALA A 601 13.63 7.72 0.13
C ALA A 601 14.56 6.49 0.13
N VAL A 602 14.85 5.92 -1.04
CA VAL A 602 15.80 4.79 -1.21
C VAL A 602 17.21 5.17 -0.75
N LEU A 603 17.67 6.40 -1.01
CA LEU A 603 18.99 6.87 -0.56
C LEU A 603 19.06 7.06 0.97
N SER A 604 17.95 7.49 1.60
CA SER A 604 17.92 7.89 3.01
C SER A 604 18.06 6.74 4.00
N THR A 605 17.73 5.51 3.60
CA THR A 605 17.76 4.37 4.52
C THR A 605 18.05 3.04 3.83
N THR A 606 18.81 2.20 4.53
CA THR A 606 19.09 0.83 4.13
C THR A 606 18.02 -0.18 4.59
N ASP A 607 17.19 0.19 5.58
CA ASP A 607 16.16 -0.66 6.20
C ASP A 607 14.93 -0.80 5.29
N GLY A 608 14.66 -2.03 4.84
CA GLY A 608 13.52 -2.31 3.97
C GLY A 608 12.17 -2.08 4.62
N PHE A 609 12.03 -2.24 5.94
CA PHE A 609 10.78 -1.99 6.66
C PHE A 609 10.46 -0.51 6.67
N LYS A 610 11.47 0.32 6.93
CA LYS A 610 11.33 1.77 6.89
C LYS A 610 10.99 2.25 5.47
N LEU A 611 11.61 1.66 4.44
CA LEU A 611 11.26 1.97 3.05
C LEU A 611 9.82 1.58 2.70
N ALA A 612 9.35 0.44 3.16
CA ALA A 612 7.97 0.01 2.92
C ALA A 612 6.96 0.92 3.62
N GLU A 613 7.27 1.38 4.83
CA GLU A 613 6.48 2.39 5.55
C GLU A 613 6.45 3.74 4.82
N MET A 614 7.60 4.23 4.34
CA MET A 614 7.69 5.47 3.55
C MET A 614 6.94 5.35 2.21
N ASP A 615 7.08 4.23 1.49
CA ASP A 615 6.34 3.97 0.25
C ASP A 615 4.82 3.95 0.49
N LEU A 616 4.39 3.39 1.62
CA LEU A 616 2.99 3.34 2.03
C LEU A 616 2.42 4.73 2.34
N GLN A 617 3.16 5.55 3.10
CA GLN A 617 2.78 6.93 3.39
C GLN A 617 2.70 7.79 2.11
N GLN A 618 3.66 7.60 1.18
CA GLN A 618 3.65 8.31 -0.11
C GLN A 618 2.46 7.89 -0.99
N ARG A 619 2.04 6.62 -0.94
CA ARG A 619 0.83 6.15 -1.63
C ARG A 619 -0.47 6.61 -0.96
N GLY A 620 -0.45 6.80 0.36
CA GLY A 620 -1.59 7.15 1.23
C GLY A 620 -2.27 8.48 0.92
N THR A 621 -1.67 9.35 0.10
CA THR A 621 -2.24 10.66 -0.27
C THR A 621 -2.70 10.76 -1.73
N GLY A 622 -2.35 9.80 -2.60
CA GLY A 622 -2.40 10.04 -4.05
C GLY A 622 -3.11 9.02 -4.93
N ASP A 623 -3.13 7.72 -4.61
CA ASP A 623 -3.46 6.73 -5.65
C ASP A 623 -4.11 5.42 -5.21
N LEU A 624 -4.53 5.28 -3.95
CA LEU A 624 -5.43 4.18 -3.57
C LEU A 624 -6.85 4.35 -4.17
N GLY A 625 -7.13 5.49 -4.81
CA GLY A 625 -8.41 5.80 -5.46
C GLY A 625 -8.48 5.53 -6.97
N SER A 626 -7.35 5.45 -7.69
CA SER A 626 -7.37 5.44 -9.18
C SER A 626 -7.20 4.05 -9.81
N GLU A 627 -6.27 3.23 -9.29
CA GLU A 627 -5.87 1.99 -9.97
C GLU A 627 -6.41 0.69 -9.34
N SER A 628 -7.28 0.80 -8.33
CA SER A 628 -8.02 -0.35 -7.77
C SER A 628 -9.53 -0.11 -7.70
N SER A 629 -10.06 0.66 -8.65
CA SER A 629 -11.52 0.76 -8.83
C SER A 629 -12.17 -0.57 -9.29
N THR A 630 -11.37 -1.60 -9.61
CA THR A 630 -11.86 -2.93 -10.04
C THR A 630 -11.71 -4.07 -9.03
N GLN A 631 -11.08 -3.91 -7.86
CA GLN A 631 -11.10 -4.99 -6.86
C GLN A 631 -10.86 -4.48 -5.43
N SER A 632 -11.79 -4.81 -4.51
CA SER A 632 -11.63 -4.85 -3.04
C SER A 632 -12.03 -3.66 -2.14
N GLY A 633 -12.37 -2.45 -2.63
CA GLY A 633 -12.70 -1.33 -1.72
C GLY A 633 -13.96 -1.50 -0.85
N ALA A 634 -15.04 -2.08 -1.39
CA ALA A 634 -16.30 -2.27 -0.67
C ALA A 634 -16.36 -3.53 0.21
N ASP A 635 -15.47 -4.49 -0.01
CA ASP A 635 -15.46 -5.75 0.76
C ASP A 635 -14.69 -5.64 2.09
N GLN A 636 -13.99 -4.52 2.31
CA GLN A 636 -13.09 -4.38 3.45
C GLN A 636 -13.72 -3.61 4.64
N THR A 637 -14.62 -2.66 4.40
CA THR A 637 -15.17 -1.76 5.44
C THR A 637 -16.70 -1.75 5.43
N MET A 638 -17.32 -1.42 6.56
CA MET A 638 -18.78 -1.25 6.65
C MET A 638 -19.27 0.14 6.19
N LEU A 639 -18.35 1.05 5.85
CA LEU A 639 -18.62 2.43 5.45
C LEU A 639 -18.24 2.68 3.98
N PHE A 640 -18.91 3.63 3.36
CA PHE A 640 -18.69 4.06 1.97
C PHE A 640 -18.09 5.46 1.91
N GLY A 641 -17.39 5.76 0.82
CA GLY A 641 -16.87 7.10 0.52
C GLY A 641 -15.52 7.45 1.17
N VAL A 642 -14.98 6.60 2.04
CA VAL A 642 -13.67 6.80 2.68
C VAL A 642 -12.89 5.48 2.69
N PRO A 643 -11.64 5.44 2.16
CA PRO A 643 -10.82 4.23 2.20
C PRO A 643 -10.30 3.94 3.62
N LEU A 644 -10.09 2.66 3.93
CA LEU A 644 -9.28 2.25 5.09
C LEU A 644 -7.82 2.60 4.80
N THR A 645 -7.29 3.60 5.49
CA THR A 645 -5.87 3.95 5.40
C THR A 645 -5.06 3.25 6.49
N VAL A 646 -3.74 3.24 6.33
CA VAL A 646 -2.84 2.58 7.28
C VAL A 646 -2.73 3.40 8.56
N GLU A 647 -2.75 4.73 8.45
CA GLU A 647 -2.73 5.65 9.58
C GLU A 647 -3.96 5.43 10.48
N LEU A 648 -5.14 5.24 9.86
CA LEU A 648 -6.37 4.92 10.59
C LEU A 648 -6.28 3.57 11.31
N ILE A 649 -5.54 2.62 10.74
CA ILE A 649 -5.40 1.29 11.34
C ILE A 649 -4.39 1.33 12.48
N GLU A 650 -3.29 2.04 12.30
CA GLU A 650 -2.31 2.32 13.35
C GLU A 650 -2.95 3.03 14.54
N SER A 651 -3.84 4.00 14.30
CA SER A 651 -4.53 4.69 15.39
C SER A 651 -5.43 3.77 16.22
N VAL A 652 -6.03 2.74 15.62
CA VAL A 652 -6.90 1.79 16.34
C VAL A 652 -6.20 0.53 16.84
N MET A 653 -4.94 0.29 16.48
CA MET A 653 -4.18 -0.90 16.91
C MET A 653 -4.14 -1.07 18.44
N PRO A 654 -3.91 0.00 19.25
CA PRO A 654 -3.96 -0.14 20.71
C PRO A 654 -5.32 -0.59 21.23
N HIS A 655 -6.41 -0.12 20.60
CA HIS A 655 -7.78 -0.48 20.96
C HIS A 655 -8.02 -1.96 20.61
N TRP A 656 -7.58 -2.38 19.42
CA TRP A 656 -7.65 -3.77 19.01
C TRP A 656 -6.87 -4.71 19.94
N ASP A 657 -5.64 -4.35 20.33
CA ASP A 657 -4.83 -5.18 21.22
C ASP A 657 -5.47 -5.31 22.62
N TYR A 658 -6.15 -4.26 23.11
CA TYR A 658 -6.95 -4.34 24.33
C TYR A 658 -8.14 -5.30 24.19
N PHE A 659 -9.01 -5.09 23.19
CA PHE A 659 -10.21 -5.92 23.01
C PHE A 659 -9.91 -7.36 22.60
N SER A 660 -8.75 -7.62 21.99
CA SER A 660 -8.30 -8.97 21.65
C SER A 660 -7.54 -9.69 22.79
N GLY A 661 -7.42 -9.07 23.97
CA GLY A 661 -6.77 -9.66 25.15
C GLY A 661 -5.24 -9.71 25.08
N ARG A 662 -4.63 -8.90 24.20
CA ARG A 662 -3.17 -8.79 24.03
C ARG A 662 -2.53 -7.70 24.89
N SER A 663 -3.34 -6.80 25.46
CA SER A 663 -2.94 -5.76 26.40
C SER A 663 -3.92 -5.68 27.56
N SER A 664 -3.42 -5.42 28.78
CA SER A 664 -4.23 -5.26 29.99
C SER A 664 -4.64 -3.81 30.29
N GLY A 665 -4.03 -2.83 29.62
CA GLY A 665 -4.34 -1.40 29.79
C GLY A 665 -5.38 -0.91 28.79
N ARG A 666 -6.48 -0.29 29.27
CA ARG A 666 -7.47 0.35 28.41
C ARG A 666 -6.83 1.60 27.77
N PRO A 667 -6.75 1.69 26.44
CA PRO A 667 -6.23 2.89 25.78
C PRO A 667 -7.18 4.08 25.99
N THR A 668 -6.60 5.27 26.13
CA THR A 668 -7.33 6.54 26.21
C THR A 668 -7.45 7.13 24.80
N GLY A 669 -8.68 7.42 24.37
CA GLY A 669 -9.00 7.95 23.04
C GLY A 669 -8.79 9.45 22.87
#